data_AF-A0A2E0VX85-F1
#
_entry.id   AF-A0A2E0VX85-F1
#
_cell.length_a   1.000
_cell.length_b   1.000
_cell.length_c   1.000
_cell.angle_alpha   90.00
_cell.angle_beta   90.00
_cell.angle_gamma   90.00
#
_symmetry.space_group_name_H-M   'P 1'
#
loop_
_entity.id
_entity.type
_entity.pdbx_description
1 polymer ?
#
loop_
_entity_poly.entity_id
_entity_poly.type
_entity_poly.pdbx_seq_one_letter_code
_entity_poly.pdbx_strand_id
1 'polypeptide(L)'
;MAIEQLPDINRAAEEAPPNAIANVPVRIYVVLKDDGTSGSTIDQSVVDNVLANLSAKFSTNPDYNFNFQLCGEVNYIYNSSFYDETMPVDEYAWVSQAVNVYITEGSTPSQSDFPWLTTINNRMYIRSHANFNTATVPHEFGHQFGLLHIFAPEVAYQVPADPNDASGQSDHPYNGGGHPRELVIRETDNAQVYPTPNHGGPPYDDDQYIKGGDLVGDTPAACKGNSQSTHPGCSFSNCNYTGTYLDYNGMPIDDPNNITAINLMSVNGVCRVSFTNEQLMRAYGYYDDVRRHQYWQYPLYEVCGNVDDRVEYKGTSHGINRVAIEFQQTNDKIMKALTNNEGDFDGIVYQYAPPSASVTSSVMKLGSQPDFSFTYEDWIDGITTFDIVIMRKHILGINIMDGYDQVAADVNKSGAVTTADIVLVRKLILGQISSFPDFDQPWRFIPEFVTLNHPSNFDDGEDDNPFQYELDGTEPYQLTPPKQGFDAVKIGDVNNTNSEGLNGQTPEDEGTPIFVTINKSYDGTYTTYDFLVDSFTNVVAYQMEIEFTPDFLEFVRAEPMDLVGVNQDFFDTTQTLVKTLWYDTAQADALTLPDGAGIFRLVFNGDGTNPLSDVLLSENVGFRASMEKSPKRNFAYAPDGSKRPIVFRKYHKGPIATVRVIPNPFSASFRLLIEAVKNEPIEVLVFDAFGRQVMERQEYLHKGSNYLEYNDLDEASPGMYYIQLATRTESIVQKVVKSF
;
A
#
# COMPACT_ATOMS: atom_id res chain seq x y z
N MET A 1 6.11 26.40 30.69
CA MET A 1 4.97 27.04 30.01
C MET A 1 3.75 26.83 30.88
N ALA A 2 2.91 27.86 30.99
CA ALA A 2 1.85 27.95 31.98
C ALA A 2 0.93 26.72 31.97
N ILE A 3 0.59 26.22 33.15
CA ILE A 3 -0.52 25.29 33.35
C ILE A 3 -1.76 26.11 33.01
N GLU A 4 -2.33 25.93 31.82
CA GLU A 4 -3.67 26.45 31.54
C GLU A 4 -4.61 25.80 32.56
N GLN A 5 -5.22 26.64 33.39
CA GLN A 5 -6.36 26.25 34.21
C GLN A 5 -7.36 25.52 33.31
N LEU A 6 -7.99 24.46 33.83
CA LEU A 6 -9.17 23.88 33.20
C LEU A 6 -10.09 25.02 32.74
N PRO A 7 -10.71 24.93 31.55
CA PRO A 7 -11.80 25.83 31.25
C PRO A 7 -12.77 25.82 32.42
N ASP A 8 -13.26 26.99 32.81
CA ASP A 8 -14.26 27.11 33.86
C ASP A 8 -15.54 26.44 33.32
N ILE A 9 -15.69 25.14 33.56
CA ILE A 9 -16.75 24.27 33.00
C ILE A 9 -18.13 24.84 33.33
N ASN A 10 -18.25 25.56 34.44
CA ASN A 10 -19.47 26.26 34.83
C ASN A 10 -19.71 27.53 34.00
N ARG A 11 -18.66 28.23 33.57
CA ARG A 11 -18.77 29.48 32.79
C ARG A 11 -19.13 29.23 31.32
N ALA A 12 -18.57 28.20 30.70
CA ALA A 12 -18.86 27.87 29.29
C ALA A 12 -20.30 27.35 29.08
N ALA A 13 -20.84 26.63 30.07
CA ALA A 13 -22.23 26.15 30.05
C ALA A 13 -23.27 27.26 30.33
N GLU A 14 -22.93 28.29 31.11
CA GLU A 14 -23.84 29.41 31.43
C GLU A 14 -24.00 30.42 30.27
N GLU A 15 -23.06 30.48 29.32
CA GLU A 15 -23.07 31.45 28.20
C GLU A 15 -23.53 30.86 26.85
N ALA A 16 -23.74 29.54 26.75
CA ALA A 16 -24.22 28.92 25.52
C ALA A 16 -25.67 29.38 25.21
N PRO A 17 -25.95 29.89 23.99
CA PRO A 17 -27.31 30.28 23.64
C PRO A 17 -28.22 29.04 23.71
N PRO A 18 -29.39 29.13 24.36
CA PRO A 18 -30.29 27.98 24.50
C PRO A 18 -30.62 27.40 23.12
N ASN A 19 -30.47 26.08 22.98
CA ASN A 19 -30.62 25.29 21.74
C ASN A 19 -29.48 25.40 20.70
N ALA A 20 -28.27 25.83 21.09
CA ALA A 20 -27.10 25.69 20.23
C ALA A 20 -26.81 24.19 19.95
N ILE A 21 -26.37 23.89 18.73
CA ILE A 21 -26.02 22.52 18.31
C ILE A 21 -24.50 22.44 18.12
N ALA A 22 -23.86 21.57 18.89
CA ALA A 22 -22.45 21.21 18.74
C ALA A 22 -22.28 20.29 17.52
N ASN A 23 -21.80 20.83 16.42
CA ASN A 23 -21.60 20.05 15.20
C ASN A 23 -20.21 19.39 15.21
N VAL A 24 -20.18 18.08 15.01
CA VAL A 24 -18.96 17.29 15.10
C VAL A 24 -18.70 16.63 13.75
N PRO A 25 -17.68 17.08 13.01
CA PRO A 25 -17.20 16.39 11.81
C PRO A 25 -16.55 15.06 12.20
N VAL A 26 -16.96 13.98 11.53
CA VAL A 26 -16.47 12.61 11.75
C VAL A 26 -15.90 12.07 10.45
N ARG A 27 -14.68 11.54 10.50
CA ARG A 27 -14.04 10.79 9.41
C ARG A 27 -13.96 9.32 9.78
N ILE A 28 -14.26 8.43 8.84
CA ILE A 28 -14.28 6.99 9.09
C ILE A 28 -13.31 6.30 8.12
N TYR A 29 -12.39 5.54 8.70
CA TYR A 29 -11.41 4.72 8.03
C TYR A 29 -11.65 3.26 8.38
N VAL A 30 -11.86 2.42 7.37
CA VAL A 30 -12.05 0.98 7.52
C VAL A 30 -10.81 0.26 7.02
N VAL A 31 -10.11 -0.43 7.90
CA VAL A 31 -8.85 -1.09 7.59
C VAL A 31 -9.09 -2.57 7.24
N LEU A 32 -8.64 -2.98 6.06
CA LEU A 32 -8.82 -4.31 5.47
C LEU A 32 -7.45 -4.88 5.05
N LYS A 33 -7.34 -6.21 4.92
CA LYS A 33 -6.13 -6.85 4.36
C LYS A 33 -6.02 -6.62 2.86
N ASP A 34 -4.78 -6.64 2.37
CA ASP A 34 -4.46 -6.47 0.93
C ASP A 34 -5.19 -7.50 0.05
N ASP A 35 -5.39 -8.72 0.55
CA ASP A 35 -6.01 -9.83 -0.17
C ASP A 35 -7.56 -9.83 -0.10
N GLY A 36 -8.15 -8.86 0.60
CA GLY A 36 -9.60 -8.73 0.79
C GLY A 36 -10.22 -9.81 1.69
N THR A 37 -9.44 -10.65 2.37
CA THR A 37 -9.95 -11.82 3.11
C THR A 37 -10.56 -11.49 4.48
N SER A 38 -10.39 -10.27 4.99
CA SER A 38 -10.40 -10.02 6.43
C SER A 38 -11.45 -9.07 6.98
N GLY A 39 -12.38 -8.54 6.19
CA GLY A 39 -13.35 -7.60 6.75
C GLY A 39 -14.61 -7.43 5.92
N SER A 40 -15.72 -7.31 6.62
CA SER A 40 -17.00 -6.93 6.02
C SER A 40 -16.95 -5.44 5.74
N THR A 41 -17.37 -5.02 4.54
CA THR A 41 -17.57 -3.59 4.26
C THR A 41 -18.63 -3.03 5.21
N ILE A 42 -18.44 -1.78 5.65
CA ILE A 42 -19.45 -1.06 6.43
C ILE A 42 -20.26 -0.22 5.45
N ASP A 43 -21.51 -0.60 5.22
CA ASP A 43 -22.38 0.13 4.32
C ASP A 43 -22.69 1.53 4.88
N GLN A 44 -22.88 2.50 3.98
CA GLN A 44 -23.26 3.87 4.33
C GLN A 44 -24.47 3.93 5.28
N SER A 45 -25.47 3.08 5.08
CA SER A 45 -26.65 3.02 5.95
C SER A 45 -26.33 2.64 7.41
N VAL A 46 -25.28 1.84 7.64
CA VAL A 46 -24.82 1.50 9.00
C VAL A 46 -24.18 2.74 9.62
N VAL A 47 -23.34 3.45 8.87
CA VAL A 47 -22.73 4.71 9.31
C VAL A 47 -23.80 5.74 9.69
N ASP A 48 -24.78 5.97 8.82
CA ASP A 48 -25.86 6.93 9.06
C ASP A 48 -26.64 6.59 10.34
N ASN A 49 -26.94 5.30 10.55
CA ASN A 49 -27.64 4.84 11.76
C ASN A 49 -26.78 5.05 13.02
N VAL A 50 -25.49 4.76 12.95
CA VAL A 50 -24.56 4.94 14.09
C VAL A 50 -24.44 6.42 14.45
N LEU A 51 -24.26 7.31 13.47
CA LEU A 51 -24.15 8.75 13.72
C LEU A 51 -25.47 9.37 14.22
N ALA A 52 -26.61 8.91 13.69
CA ALA A 52 -27.93 9.31 14.20
C ALA A 52 -28.15 8.83 15.64
N ASN A 53 -27.78 7.59 15.96
CA ASN A 53 -27.86 7.03 17.31
C ASN A 53 -26.95 7.78 18.29
N LEU A 54 -25.74 8.13 17.84
CA LEU A 54 -24.78 8.91 18.60
C LEU A 54 -25.32 10.30 18.92
N SER A 55 -25.82 11.02 17.90
CA SER A 55 -26.45 12.34 18.06
C SER A 55 -27.63 12.30 19.03
N ALA A 56 -28.47 11.25 18.96
CA ALA A 56 -29.59 11.06 19.87
C ALA A 56 -29.15 10.82 21.33
N LYS A 57 -28.03 10.12 21.55
CA LYS A 57 -27.49 9.85 22.90
C LYS A 57 -26.85 11.09 23.53
N PHE A 58 -26.21 11.93 22.72
CA PHE A 58 -25.58 13.18 23.19
C PHE A 58 -26.54 14.36 23.27
N SER A 59 -27.78 14.24 22.79
CA SER A 59 -28.78 15.32 22.75
C SER A 59 -30.04 15.00 23.56
N THR A 60 -29.92 14.25 24.65
CA THR A 60 -31.06 13.97 25.54
C THR A 60 -31.43 15.16 26.44
N ASN A 61 -30.52 16.14 26.57
CA ASN A 61 -30.76 17.41 27.25
C ASN A 61 -30.81 18.56 26.21
N PRO A 62 -31.91 19.33 26.12
CA PRO A 62 -32.07 20.39 25.11
C PRO A 62 -31.07 21.55 25.25
N ASP A 63 -30.41 21.70 26.39
CA ASP A 63 -29.40 22.74 26.59
C ASP A 63 -28.03 22.32 26.02
N TYR A 64 -27.80 21.01 25.83
CA TYR A 64 -26.54 20.44 25.36
C TYR A 64 -26.80 19.46 24.21
N ASN A 65 -26.86 19.97 22.97
CA ASN A 65 -27.15 19.15 21.80
C ASN A 65 -25.89 18.94 20.95
N PHE A 66 -25.72 17.73 20.43
CA PHE A 66 -24.68 17.38 19.47
C PHE A 66 -25.27 16.84 18.17
N ASN A 67 -24.64 17.19 17.07
CA ASN A 67 -24.92 16.65 15.74
C ASN A 67 -23.62 16.11 15.15
N PHE A 68 -23.56 14.79 14.96
CA PHE A 68 -22.40 14.11 14.38
C PHE A 68 -22.65 13.86 12.90
N GLN A 69 -21.73 14.32 12.05
CA GLN A 69 -21.88 14.24 10.60
C GLN A 69 -20.64 13.60 9.97
N LEU A 70 -20.85 12.65 9.06
CA LEU A 70 -19.79 12.08 8.24
C LEU A 70 -19.24 13.16 7.29
N CYS A 71 -17.92 13.34 7.29
CA CYS A 71 -17.23 14.17 6.30
C CYS A 71 -16.60 13.30 5.22
N GLY A 72 -17.05 13.46 3.98
CA GLY A 72 -16.59 12.65 2.86
C GLY A 72 -17.21 11.25 2.87
N GLU A 73 -16.63 10.35 2.09
CA GLU A 73 -17.04 8.95 2.05
C GLU A 73 -16.32 8.12 3.13
N VAL A 74 -16.77 6.87 3.31
CA VAL A 74 -16.03 5.91 4.14
C VAL A 74 -14.76 5.53 3.39
N ASN A 75 -13.60 5.83 3.96
CA ASN A 75 -12.33 5.50 3.33
C ASN A 75 -11.93 4.05 3.66
N TYR A 76 -11.90 3.19 2.63
CA TYR A 76 -11.48 1.80 2.76
C TYR A 76 -9.98 1.67 2.46
N ILE A 77 -9.21 1.29 3.47
CA ILE A 77 -7.76 1.16 3.40
C ILE A 77 -7.39 -0.33 3.34
N TYR A 78 -6.87 -0.76 2.20
CA TYR A 78 -6.38 -2.13 2.00
C TYR A 78 -4.87 -2.17 2.26
N ASN A 79 -4.49 -2.63 3.45
CA ASN A 79 -3.10 -2.82 3.84
C ASN A 79 -3.02 -3.81 5.02
N SER A 80 -2.36 -4.95 4.80
CA SER A 80 -2.27 -5.99 5.81
C SER A 80 -1.46 -5.58 7.04
N SER A 81 -0.50 -4.65 6.92
CA SER A 81 0.28 -4.16 8.07
C SER A 81 -0.48 -3.19 8.95
N PHE A 82 -1.35 -2.36 8.35
CA PHE A 82 -2.29 -1.57 9.14
C PHE A 82 -3.32 -2.47 9.82
N TYR A 83 -3.82 -3.49 9.12
CA TYR A 83 -4.77 -4.45 9.66
C TYR A 83 -4.19 -5.27 10.82
N ASP A 84 -2.97 -5.78 10.65
CA ASP A 84 -2.25 -6.59 11.65
C ASP A 84 -1.56 -5.72 12.73
N GLU A 85 -1.76 -4.39 12.68
CA GLU A 85 -1.24 -3.40 13.64
C GLU A 85 0.29 -3.40 13.78
N THR A 86 1.00 -3.81 12.73
CA THR A 86 2.47 -3.68 12.65
C THR A 86 2.88 -2.27 12.25
N MET A 87 1.97 -1.49 11.66
CA MET A 87 2.13 -0.07 11.34
C MET A 87 0.88 0.72 11.74
N PRO A 88 1.03 1.96 12.24
CA PRO A 88 -0.10 2.80 12.66
C PRO A 88 -0.78 3.47 11.47
N VAL A 89 -2.07 3.22 11.25
CA VAL A 89 -2.85 3.87 10.17
C VAL A 89 -3.01 5.38 10.40
N ASP A 90 -3.04 5.82 11.66
CA ASP A 90 -3.24 7.23 12.06
C ASP A 90 -2.03 8.14 11.78
N GLU A 91 -0.93 7.60 11.25
CA GLU A 91 0.18 8.39 10.69
C GLU A 91 0.00 8.75 9.22
N TYR A 92 -0.91 8.05 8.50
CA TYR A 92 -1.05 8.10 7.04
C TYR A 92 -2.41 8.59 6.57
N ALA A 93 -3.47 8.48 7.38
CA ALA A 93 -4.82 8.87 6.99
C ALA A 93 -5.57 9.54 8.15
N TRP A 94 -5.68 10.87 8.14
CA TRP A 94 -6.43 11.64 9.14
C TRP A 94 -6.61 13.10 8.72
N VAL A 95 -7.59 13.79 9.29
CA VAL A 95 -7.72 15.25 9.16
C VAL A 95 -7.76 15.91 10.54
N SER A 96 -6.99 16.98 10.71
CA SER A 96 -6.92 17.76 11.96
C SER A 96 -8.27 18.33 12.42
N GLN A 97 -9.22 18.48 11.49
CA GLN A 97 -10.50 19.16 11.67
C GLN A 97 -11.68 18.21 11.93
N ALA A 98 -11.44 16.91 12.15
CA ALA A 98 -12.49 15.93 12.43
C ALA A 98 -12.10 15.00 13.59
N VAL A 99 -13.07 14.25 14.10
CA VAL A 99 -12.80 13.02 14.87
C VAL A 99 -12.47 11.92 13.87
N ASN A 100 -11.28 11.34 13.95
CA ASN A 100 -10.81 10.32 13.01
C ASN A 100 -11.04 8.92 13.60
N VAL A 101 -11.99 8.19 13.03
CA VAL A 101 -12.46 6.90 13.50
C VAL A 101 -11.84 5.79 12.67
N TYR A 102 -11.00 4.97 13.28
CA TYR A 102 -10.35 3.82 12.65
C TYR A 102 -11.02 2.54 13.11
N ILE A 103 -11.53 1.76 12.16
CA ILE A 103 -12.19 0.49 12.41
C ILE A 103 -11.25 -0.61 11.93
N THR A 104 -10.73 -1.39 12.88
CA THR A 104 -9.72 -2.44 12.65
C THR A 104 -10.23 -3.75 13.24
N GLU A 105 -9.78 -4.90 12.75
CA GLU A 105 -10.04 -6.21 13.39
C GLU A 105 -8.86 -6.68 14.25
N GLY A 106 -7.94 -5.77 14.56
CA GLY A 106 -6.70 -6.08 15.25
C GLY A 106 -6.86 -6.33 16.75
N SER A 107 -5.73 -6.31 17.44
CA SER A 107 -5.64 -6.59 18.86
C SER A 107 -5.92 -5.38 19.75
N THR A 108 -5.79 -4.17 19.18
CA THR A 108 -5.93 -2.90 19.88
C THR A 108 -7.35 -2.76 20.42
N PRO A 109 -7.53 -2.57 21.74
CA PRO A 109 -8.83 -2.27 22.31
C PRO A 109 -9.42 -0.98 21.71
N SER A 110 -10.75 -0.87 21.69
CA SER A 110 -11.36 0.42 21.41
C SER A 110 -10.86 1.46 22.41
N GLN A 111 -10.51 2.64 21.90
CA GLN A 111 -9.95 3.74 22.68
C GLN A 111 -10.12 5.05 21.92
N SER A 112 -10.18 6.18 22.64
CA SER A 112 -10.23 7.52 22.06
C SER A 112 -9.21 8.45 22.72
N ASP A 113 -8.72 9.40 21.95
CA ASP A 113 -7.92 10.50 22.49
C ASP A 113 -8.78 11.46 23.33
N PHE A 114 -8.26 11.88 24.47
CA PHE A 114 -8.89 12.92 25.30
C PHE A 114 -8.61 14.33 24.74
N PRO A 115 -9.48 15.33 25.02
CA PRO A 115 -9.33 16.69 24.50
C PRO A 115 -8.09 17.43 25.03
N TRP A 116 -7.48 17.01 26.13
CA TRP A 116 -6.26 17.60 26.69
C TRP A 116 -4.96 16.95 26.17
N LEU A 117 -5.04 15.97 25.27
CA LEU A 117 -3.86 15.43 24.61
C LEU A 117 -3.34 16.42 23.56
N THR A 118 -2.03 16.44 23.36
CA THR A 118 -1.37 17.37 22.42
C THR A 118 -1.47 16.92 20.96
N THR A 119 -2.07 15.75 20.69
CA THR A 119 -2.22 15.18 19.35
C THR A 119 -3.37 15.87 18.61
N ILE A 120 -3.06 16.43 17.44
CA ILE A 120 -4.06 17.14 16.62
C ILE A 120 -4.91 16.21 15.73
N ASN A 121 -4.61 14.92 15.69
CA ASN A 121 -5.26 13.94 14.83
C ASN A 121 -6.53 13.32 15.42
N ASN A 122 -6.90 13.61 16.68
CA ASN A 122 -8.20 13.23 17.28
C ASN A 122 -8.60 11.78 17.04
N ARG A 123 -7.66 10.86 17.23
CA ARG A 123 -7.86 9.47 16.86
C ARG A 123 -8.85 8.78 17.80
N MET A 124 -9.65 7.91 17.22
CA MET A 124 -10.50 6.96 17.92
C MET A 124 -10.40 5.62 17.21
N TYR A 125 -10.00 4.59 17.94
CA TYR A 125 -9.95 3.22 17.46
C TYR A 125 -11.21 2.47 17.90
N ILE A 126 -11.84 1.77 16.97
CA ILE A 126 -12.95 0.85 17.23
C ILE A 126 -12.49 -0.55 16.87
N ARG A 127 -12.34 -1.39 17.90
CA ARG A 127 -11.98 -2.79 17.74
C ARG A 127 -13.13 -3.57 17.15
N SER A 128 -12.91 -4.19 16.00
CA SER A 128 -13.85 -4.98 15.21
C SER A 128 -15.03 -4.21 14.62
N HIS A 129 -15.39 -4.55 13.39
CA HIS A 129 -16.55 -4.02 12.67
C HIS A 129 -17.84 -4.28 13.44
N ALA A 130 -17.92 -5.40 14.18
CA ALA A 130 -19.08 -5.74 14.99
C ALA A 130 -19.34 -4.74 16.13
N ASN A 131 -18.31 -4.06 16.63
CA ASN A 131 -18.47 -3.09 17.72
C ASN A 131 -18.89 -1.70 17.23
N PHE A 132 -18.78 -1.42 15.93
CA PHE A 132 -19.11 -0.11 15.37
C PHE A 132 -20.59 0.26 15.55
N ASN A 133 -21.50 -0.73 15.56
CA ASN A 133 -22.93 -0.50 15.80
C ASN A 133 -23.36 -0.84 17.24
N THR A 134 -22.49 -0.61 18.22
CA THR A 134 -22.75 -0.92 19.64
C THR A 134 -22.55 0.30 20.53
N ALA A 135 -22.82 0.13 21.83
CA ALA A 135 -22.55 1.17 22.84
C ALA A 135 -21.06 1.55 22.96
N THR A 136 -20.15 0.84 22.30
CA THR A 136 -18.72 1.19 22.25
C THR A 136 -18.48 2.52 21.55
N VAL A 137 -19.12 2.81 20.41
CA VAL A 137 -18.94 4.10 19.71
C VAL A 137 -19.31 5.29 20.60
N PRO A 138 -20.53 5.39 21.17
CA PRO A 138 -20.87 6.50 22.05
C PRO A 138 -19.99 6.56 23.31
N HIS A 139 -19.52 5.44 23.85
CA HIS A 139 -18.56 5.42 24.96
C HIS A 139 -17.24 6.11 24.58
N GLU A 140 -16.63 5.72 23.46
CA GLU A 140 -15.37 6.31 23.01
C GLU A 140 -15.52 7.81 22.65
N PHE A 141 -16.63 8.19 22.01
CA PHE A 141 -16.94 9.61 21.80
C PHE A 141 -17.10 10.37 23.12
N GLY A 142 -17.53 9.73 24.21
CA GLY A 142 -17.54 10.34 25.54
C GLY A 142 -16.14 10.78 25.96
N HIS A 143 -15.13 9.92 25.77
CA HIS A 143 -13.73 10.27 26.03
C HIS A 143 -13.21 11.39 25.13
N GLN A 144 -13.63 11.42 23.85
CA GLN A 144 -13.30 12.50 22.90
C GLN A 144 -13.69 13.91 23.40
N PHE A 145 -14.74 13.96 24.25
CA PHE A 145 -15.24 15.17 24.91
C PHE A 145 -15.01 15.18 26.43
N GLY A 146 -14.00 14.46 26.92
CA GLY A 146 -13.50 14.60 28.29
C GLY A 146 -14.34 13.94 29.38
N LEU A 147 -15.21 13.00 29.02
CA LEU A 147 -15.87 12.12 29.98
C LEU A 147 -14.93 11.00 30.43
N LEU A 148 -14.93 10.71 31.73
CA LEU A 148 -14.16 9.62 32.32
C LEU A 148 -15.03 8.39 32.51
N HIS A 149 -14.41 7.23 32.73
CA HIS A 149 -15.17 6.07 33.24
C HIS A 149 -15.79 6.42 34.58
N ILE A 150 -17.03 5.98 34.81
CA ILE A 150 -17.75 6.18 36.09
C ILE A 150 -17.19 5.34 37.26
N PHE A 151 -16.07 4.65 37.05
CA PHE A 151 -15.37 3.83 38.02
C PHE A 151 -13.86 4.14 37.97
N ALA A 152 -13.14 3.90 39.06
CA ALA A 152 -11.70 4.16 39.12
C ALA A 152 -10.86 3.17 38.28
N PRO A 153 -9.69 3.60 37.75
CA PRO A 153 -8.79 2.76 36.98
C PRO A 153 -8.00 1.81 37.89
N GLU A 154 -7.55 0.69 37.34
CA GLU A 154 -6.92 -0.44 38.06
C GLU A 154 -5.64 -0.10 38.85
N VAL A 155 -5.07 1.10 38.70
CA VAL A 155 -3.80 1.54 39.33
C VAL A 155 -3.95 2.77 40.23
N ALA A 156 -5.18 3.20 40.50
CA ALA A 156 -5.46 4.33 41.37
C ALA A 156 -5.12 4.02 42.86
N TYR A 157 -3.88 4.31 43.28
CA TYR A 157 -3.48 4.62 44.66
C TYR A 157 -2.89 3.50 45.56
N GLN A 158 -1.81 3.87 46.27
CA GLN A 158 -1.44 3.31 47.57
C GLN A 158 -2.12 4.20 48.64
N VAL A 159 -3.06 3.67 49.44
CA VAL A 159 -3.85 4.47 50.42
C VAL A 159 -3.89 3.78 51.80
N PRO A 160 -4.04 4.54 52.91
CA PRO A 160 -3.88 4.06 54.29
C PRO A 160 -4.99 3.13 54.79
N ALA A 161 -4.86 2.70 56.04
CA ALA A 161 -5.76 1.78 56.75
C ALA A 161 -7.25 2.16 56.71
N ASP A 162 -8.11 1.15 56.62
CA ASP A 162 -9.57 1.27 56.72
C ASP A 162 -9.93 1.95 58.05
N PRO A 163 -10.63 3.10 58.05
CA PRO A 163 -11.00 3.80 59.28
C PRO A 163 -11.98 3.02 60.17
N ASN A 164 -12.66 2.00 59.63
CA ASN A 164 -13.56 1.11 60.38
C ASN A 164 -12.88 -0.21 60.81
N ASP A 165 -11.64 -0.46 60.38
CA ASP A 165 -10.85 -1.58 60.85
C ASP A 165 -10.07 -1.19 62.12
N ALA A 166 -10.60 -1.63 63.27
CA ALA A 166 -9.97 -1.43 64.57
C ALA A 166 -8.59 -2.13 64.71
N SER A 167 -8.17 -2.94 63.75
CA SER A 167 -6.86 -3.61 63.73
C SER A 167 -5.72 -2.78 63.14
N GLY A 168 -6.03 -1.62 62.53
CA GLY A 168 -5.03 -0.71 61.95
C GLY A 168 -4.30 -1.29 60.72
N GLN A 169 -4.87 -2.30 60.06
CA GLN A 169 -4.33 -2.82 58.82
C GLN A 169 -4.59 -1.83 57.69
N SER A 170 -3.60 -1.68 56.79
CA SER A 170 -3.81 -1.06 55.47
C SER A 170 -5.08 -1.65 54.86
N ASP A 171 -5.88 -0.85 54.15
CA ASP A 171 -7.20 -1.20 53.63
C ASP A 171 -7.15 -2.30 52.54
N HIS A 172 -6.68 -3.51 52.89
CA HIS A 172 -6.70 -4.70 52.06
C HIS A 172 -6.49 -5.98 52.90
N PRO A 173 -7.47 -6.90 52.96
CA PRO A 173 -7.30 -8.19 53.66
C PRO A 173 -6.54 -9.26 52.85
N TYR A 174 -5.88 -8.92 51.74
CA TYR A 174 -5.16 -9.91 50.93
C TYR A 174 -3.82 -9.38 50.42
N ASN A 175 -2.75 -9.86 51.03
CA ASN A 175 -1.37 -9.67 50.59
C ASN A 175 -1.15 -10.28 49.20
N GLY A 176 -0.83 -9.43 48.22
CA GLY A 176 -0.29 -9.84 46.91
C GLY A 176 -1.15 -9.44 45.72
N GLY A 177 -1.10 -8.16 45.33
CA GLY A 177 -1.63 -7.67 44.04
C GLY A 177 -3.00 -6.97 44.06
N GLY A 178 -3.37 -6.29 45.16
CA GLY A 178 -4.67 -5.62 45.30
C GLY A 178 -4.91 -4.47 44.32
N HIS A 179 -6.11 -4.44 43.74
CA HIS A 179 -6.64 -3.36 42.89
C HIS A 179 -7.38 -2.33 43.75
N PRO A 180 -7.39 -1.04 43.37
CA PRO A 180 -7.97 0.00 44.18
C PRO A 180 -9.49 0.13 44.07
N ARG A 181 -10.12 0.67 45.12
CA ARG A 181 -11.53 1.06 45.15
C ARG A 181 -11.74 2.46 44.58
N GLU A 182 -12.92 2.71 44.01
CA GLU A 182 -13.25 4.05 43.51
C GLU A 182 -13.39 5.08 44.63
N LEU A 183 -12.69 6.20 44.45
CA LEU A 183 -12.89 7.42 45.22
C LEU A 183 -14.16 8.13 44.74
N VAL A 184 -15.12 8.32 45.64
CA VAL A 184 -16.39 8.96 45.31
C VAL A 184 -16.42 10.33 45.94
N ILE A 185 -16.75 11.36 45.15
CA ILE A 185 -17.12 12.67 45.67
C ILE A 185 -18.52 12.53 46.25
N ARG A 186 -18.65 12.78 47.55
CA ARG A 186 -19.96 13.07 48.15
C ARG A 186 -19.90 14.48 48.72
N GLU A 187 -20.91 15.29 48.47
CA GLU A 187 -21.14 16.49 49.26
C GLU A 187 -21.57 16.08 50.67
N THR A 188 -20.59 15.74 51.49
CA THR A 188 -20.76 15.54 52.92
C THR A 188 -19.59 16.21 53.62
N ASP A 189 -19.84 16.74 54.83
CA ASP A 189 -18.91 17.55 55.64
C ASP A 189 -17.57 16.85 56.01
N ASN A 190 -17.27 15.67 55.46
CA ASN A 190 -16.12 14.81 55.76
C ASN A 190 -15.47 14.14 54.52
N ALA A 191 -15.53 14.75 53.33
CA ALA A 191 -14.81 14.22 52.16
C ALA A 191 -13.28 14.23 52.38
N GLN A 192 -12.63 13.07 52.26
CA GLN A 192 -11.16 12.98 52.26
C GLN A 192 -10.61 13.54 50.94
N VAL A 193 -9.40 14.13 50.98
CA VAL A 193 -8.77 14.69 49.78
C VAL A 193 -7.46 14.03 49.42
N TYR A 194 -7.20 13.92 48.11
CA TYR A 194 -6.12 13.11 47.56
C TYR A 194 -5.23 13.91 46.58
N PRO A 195 -3.94 13.57 46.50
CA PRO A 195 -2.94 14.33 45.74
C PRO A 195 -2.79 13.95 44.26
N THR A 196 -3.50 12.93 43.72
CA THR A 196 -3.37 12.53 42.31
C THR A 196 -4.70 12.15 41.62
N PRO A 197 -4.89 12.45 40.32
CA PRO A 197 -6.15 12.25 39.58
C PRO A 197 -6.30 10.83 38.99
N ASN A 198 -7.55 10.48 38.66
CA ASN A 198 -7.87 9.47 37.66
C ASN A 198 -7.29 9.90 36.29
N HIS A 199 -6.43 9.08 35.68
CA HIS A 199 -5.80 9.32 34.36
C HIS A 199 -5.02 10.64 34.18
N GLY A 200 -4.50 11.26 35.24
CA GLY A 200 -3.54 12.36 35.10
C GLY A 200 -4.13 13.72 34.65
N GLY A 201 -5.45 13.93 34.76
CA GLY A 201 -6.06 15.24 34.51
C GLY A 201 -5.51 16.35 35.42
N PRO A 202 -5.55 17.63 35.01
CA PRO A 202 -5.04 18.74 35.83
C PRO A 202 -5.88 18.93 37.11
N PRO A 203 -5.29 19.47 38.21
CA PRO A 203 -5.99 19.74 39.46
C PRO A 203 -7.14 20.74 39.27
N TYR A 204 -8.20 20.59 40.08
CA TYR A 204 -9.45 21.37 39.99
C TYR A 204 -9.34 22.76 40.66
N ASP A 205 -8.29 23.01 41.44
CA ASP A 205 -8.15 24.14 42.36
C ASP A 205 -6.65 24.58 42.46
N ASP A 206 -6.42 25.88 42.70
CA ASP A 206 -5.14 26.52 43.06
C ASP A 206 -4.44 25.86 44.26
N ASP A 207 -5.18 25.15 45.13
CA ASP A 207 -4.67 24.49 46.32
C ASP A 207 -4.11 23.05 46.07
N GLN A 208 -4.05 22.57 44.81
CA GLN A 208 -3.57 21.21 44.45
C GLN A 208 -4.45 20.02 44.92
N TYR A 209 -5.70 20.29 45.33
CA TYR A 209 -6.64 19.26 45.76
C TYR A 209 -7.38 18.68 44.54
N ILE A 210 -7.38 17.35 44.40
CA ILE A 210 -8.06 16.66 43.28
C ILE A 210 -9.25 15.87 43.82
N LYS A 211 -10.42 16.18 43.30
CA LYS A 211 -11.65 15.41 43.55
C LYS A 211 -11.49 14.03 42.88
N GLY A 212 -11.66 12.94 43.62
CA GLY A 212 -11.69 11.58 43.05
C GLY A 212 -12.93 11.34 42.18
N GLY A 213 -13.02 10.21 41.47
CA GLY A 213 -14.20 9.87 40.65
C GLY A 213 -14.12 10.32 39.19
N ASP A 214 -15.26 10.38 38.51
CA ASP A 214 -15.38 10.74 37.09
C ASP A 214 -15.59 12.25 36.85
N LEU A 215 -15.53 13.05 37.93
CA LEU A 215 -15.68 14.51 37.96
C LEU A 215 -17.06 15.01 37.52
N VAL A 216 -18.09 14.20 37.77
CA VAL A 216 -19.50 14.52 37.56
C VAL A 216 -20.27 14.25 38.87
N GLY A 217 -21.26 15.09 39.20
CA GLY A 217 -22.00 15.03 40.47
C GLY A 217 -23.26 14.17 40.43
N ASP A 218 -23.82 13.93 39.24
CA ASP A 218 -25.02 13.10 39.04
C ASP A 218 -24.73 11.64 38.66
N THR A 219 -23.46 11.22 38.72
CA THR A 219 -23.01 9.83 38.61
C THR A 219 -22.67 9.27 40.00
N PRO A 220 -23.32 8.18 40.43
CA PRO A 220 -22.97 7.56 41.70
C PRO A 220 -21.63 6.84 41.58
N ALA A 221 -21.04 6.55 42.74
CA ALA A 221 -20.01 5.54 42.90
C ALA A 221 -20.31 4.27 42.09
N ALA A 222 -19.35 3.78 41.32
CA ALA A 222 -19.49 2.54 40.58
C ALA A 222 -18.31 1.59 40.79
N CYS A 223 -18.43 0.42 40.18
CA CYS A 223 -17.41 -0.60 40.21
C CYS A 223 -17.27 -1.22 38.82
N LYS A 224 -16.08 -1.74 38.51
CA LYS A 224 -15.74 -2.18 37.15
C LYS A 224 -16.28 -3.59 36.84
N GLY A 225 -17.45 -3.63 36.21
CA GLY A 225 -18.04 -4.86 35.65
C GLY A 225 -18.34 -5.96 36.68
N ASN A 226 -18.80 -7.13 36.25
CA ASN A 226 -19.15 -8.22 37.18
C ASN A 226 -17.89 -9.02 37.59
N SER A 227 -17.01 -8.44 38.41
CA SER A 227 -15.72 -9.05 38.79
C SER A 227 -15.56 -9.18 40.31
N GLN A 228 -16.00 -10.31 40.86
CA GLN A 228 -15.92 -10.58 42.30
C GLN A 228 -14.49 -10.76 42.83
N SER A 229 -13.53 -11.11 41.96
CA SER A 229 -12.14 -11.30 42.34
C SER A 229 -11.36 -10.00 42.47
N THR A 230 -11.72 -8.99 41.66
CA THR A 230 -11.04 -7.68 41.64
C THR A 230 -11.85 -6.62 42.40
N HIS A 231 -13.19 -6.73 42.39
CA HIS A 231 -14.13 -5.84 43.05
C HIS A 231 -15.17 -6.66 43.83
N PRO A 232 -14.83 -7.19 45.02
CA PRO A 232 -15.75 -7.99 45.82
C PRO A 232 -17.08 -7.26 46.08
N GLY A 233 -18.20 -7.96 45.85
CA GLY A 233 -19.53 -7.37 45.97
C GLY A 233 -19.98 -6.58 44.73
N CYS A 234 -19.16 -6.39 43.70
CA CYS A 234 -19.58 -5.74 42.45
C CYS A 234 -20.34 -6.73 41.55
N SER A 235 -21.68 -6.67 41.55
CA SER A 235 -22.51 -7.60 40.80
C SER A 235 -23.59 -6.90 39.99
N PHE A 236 -23.74 -7.33 38.74
CA PHE A 236 -24.79 -6.88 37.83
C PHE A 236 -25.60 -8.08 37.34
N SER A 237 -26.92 -7.93 37.30
CA SER A 237 -27.85 -8.95 36.81
C SER A 237 -29.01 -8.30 36.04
N ASN A 238 -29.29 -8.78 34.83
CA ASN A 238 -30.34 -8.25 33.94
C ASN A 238 -30.28 -6.71 33.81
N CYS A 239 -29.10 -6.17 33.54
CA CYS A 239 -28.86 -4.72 33.46
C CYS A 239 -29.23 -3.93 34.71
N ASN A 240 -29.20 -4.55 35.89
CA ASN A 240 -29.36 -3.88 37.18
C ASN A 240 -28.16 -4.16 38.07
N TYR A 241 -27.74 -3.15 38.84
CA TYR A 241 -26.80 -3.37 39.93
C TYR A 241 -27.49 -4.14 41.07
N THR A 242 -26.93 -5.28 41.46
CA THR A 242 -27.42 -6.15 42.54
C THR A 242 -26.33 -6.44 43.58
N GLY A 243 -25.23 -5.69 43.51
CA GLY A 243 -24.05 -5.88 44.32
C GLY A 243 -24.18 -5.34 45.73
N THR A 244 -23.18 -5.67 46.54
CA THR A 244 -22.94 -5.13 47.88
C THR A 244 -21.61 -4.38 47.95
N TYR A 245 -21.11 -3.90 46.81
CA TYR A 245 -19.89 -3.11 46.73
C TYR A 245 -20.00 -1.87 47.61
N LEU A 246 -18.93 -1.62 48.36
CA LEU A 246 -18.77 -0.44 49.19
C LEU A 246 -17.72 0.46 48.53
N ASP A 247 -18.03 1.75 48.43
CA ASP A 247 -17.09 2.74 47.94
C ASP A 247 -15.89 2.91 48.90
N TYR A 248 -14.98 3.82 48.54
CA TYR A 248 -13.82 4.12 49.38
C TYR A 248 -14.19 4.64 50.78
N ASN A 249 -15.37 5.26 50.95
CA ASN A 249 -15.85 5.74 52.24
C ASN A 249 -16.58 4.64 53.05
N GLY A 250 -16.57 3.39 52.58
CA GLY A 250 -17.24 2.25 53.22
C GLY A 250 -18.77 2.29 53.10
N MET A 251 -19.30 3.06 52.17
CA MET A 251 -20.74 3.22 51.96
C MET A 251 -21.21 2.40 50.75
N PRO A 252 -22.42 1.79 50.81
CA PRO A 252 -23.00 1.15 49.64
C PRO A 252 -23.12 2.11 48.45
N ILE A 253 -23.05 1.56 47.24
CA ILE A 253 -23.48 2.26 46.02
C ILE A 253 -24.97 2.59 46.15
N ASP A 254 -25.29 3.88 46.20
CA ASP A 254 -26.66 4.40 46.15
C ASP A 254 -26.98 4.80 44.70
N ASP A 255 -27.65 3.89 43.99
CA ASP A 255 -27.93 4.05 42.56
C ASP A 255 -29.42 3.84 42.25
N PRO A 256 -30.31 4.73 42.74
CA PRO A 256 -31.76 4.58 42.61
C PRO A 256 -32.24 4.63 41.16
N ASN A 257 -31.44 5.21 40.27
CA ASN A 257 -31.73 5.35 38.84
C ASN A 257 -30.97 4.32 37.98
N ASN A 258 -30.26 3.37 38.61
CA ASN A 258 -29.52 2.30 37.95
C ASN A 258 -28.46 2.80 36.95
N ILE A 259 -27.92 4.00 37.19
CA ILE A 259 -26.91 4.70 36.39
C ILE A 259 -25.67 3.81 36.23
N THR A 260 -25.21 3.14 37.28
CA THR A 260 -24.01 2.30 37.22
C THR A 260 -24.11 1.19 36.17
N ALA A 261 -25.31 0.65 35.93
CA ALA A 261 -25.54 -0.42 34.95
C ALA A 261 -25.77 0.12 33.53
N ILE A 262 -26.42 1.28 33.39
CA ILE A 262 -26.92 1.80 32.11
C ILE A 262 -26.06 2.93 31.52
N ASN A 263 -25.15 3.52 32.30
CA ASN A 263 -24.33 4.63 31.84
C ASN A 263 -23.39 4.18 30.72
N LEU A 264 -23.29 5.00 29.68
CA LEU A 264 -22.42 4.74 28.53
C LEU A 264 -20.94 4.68 28.92
N MET A 265 -20.50 5.44 29.93
CA MET A 265 -19.13 5.44 30.47
C MET A 265 -18.86 4.31 31.49
N SER A 266 -19.79 3.36 31.64
CA SER A 266 -19.54 2.10 32.35
C SER A 266 -18.97 1.01 31.42
N VAL A 267 -18.65 -0.16 31.96
CA VAL A 267 -18.20 -1.34 31.18
C VAL A 267 -19.21 -2.50 31.19
N ASN A 268 -20.49 -2.22 31.44
CA ASN A 268 -21.55 -3.22 31.58
C ASN A 268 -22.13 -3.72 30.24
N GLY A 269 -21.26 -3.95 29.25
CA GLY A 269 -21.60 -4.58 27.97
C GLY A 269 -22.79 -3.94 27.25
N VAL A 270 -23.81 -4.76 26.95
CA VAL A 270 -25.02 -4.39 26.19
C VAL A 270 -26.02 -3.52 26.98
N CYS A 271 -25.84 -3.35 28.29
CA CYS A 271 -26.78 -2.60 29.14
C CYS A 271 -26.65 -1.08 29.01
N ARG A 272 -25.57 -0.60 28.38
CA ARG A 272 -25.18 0.79 28.27
C ARG A 272 -26.07 1.54 27.27
N VAL A 273 -26.82 2.56 27.72
CA VAL A 273 -27.81 3.24 26.88
C VAL A 273 -27.81 4.77 26.95
N SER A 274 -27.35 5.42 28.03
CA SER A 274 -27.46 6.88 28.18
C SER A 274 -26.30 7.53 28.92
N PHE A 275 -26.14 8.84 28.74
CA PHE A 275 -25.36 9.74 29.60
C PHE A 275 -26.28 10.41 30.63
N THR A 276 -25.70 10.94 31.70
CA THR A 276 -26.39 11.82 32.65
C THR A 276 -26.35 13.29 32.16
N ASN A 277 -27.09 14.18 32.83
CA ASN A 277 -27.18 15.58 32.39
C ASN A 277 -25.87 16.32 32.60
N GLU A 278 -25.20 16.09 33.74
CA GLU A 278 -23.92 16.73 34.02
C GLU A 278 -22.78 16.13 33.18
N GLN A 279 -22.88 14.85 32.77
CA GLN A 279 -21.99 14.31 31.73
C GLN A 279 -22.17 15.06 30.40
N LEU A 280 -23.40 15.30 29.94
CA LEU A 280 -23.61 16.07 28.70
C LEU A 280 -23.13 17.51 28.81
N MET A 281 -23.35 18.17 29.96
CA MET A 281 -22.81 19.50 30.24
C MET A 281 -21.29 19.53 30.15
N ARG A 282 -20.61 18.57 30.79
CA ARG A 282 -19.15 18.44 30.75
C ARG A 282 -18.65 18.21 29.33
N ALA A 283 -19.28 17.30 28.59
CA ALA A 283 -18.93 17.02 27.19
C ALA A 283 -19.07 18.28 26.31
N TYR A 284 -20.17 19.04 26.50
CA TYR A 284 -20.41 20.27 25.77
C TYR A 284 -19.38 21.35 26.10
N GLY A 285 -18.96 21.49 27.37
CA GLY A 285 -17.88 22.40 27.75
C GLY A 285 -16.57 22.11 27.01
N TYR A 286 -16.12 20.85 26.99
CA TYR A 286 -14.92 20.47 26.23
C TYR A 286 -15.09 20.66 24.72
N TYR A 287 -16.30 20.47 24.20
CA TYR A 287 -16.58 20.82 22.82
C TYR A 287 -16.37 22.32 22.59
N ASP A 288 -16.97 23.19 23.39
CA ASP A 288 -16.94 24.64 23.14
C ASP A 288 -15.54 25.23 23.29
N ASP A 289 -14.83 24.82 24.34
CA ASP A 289 -13.54 25.39 24.72
C ASP A 289 -12.35 24.81 23.93
N VAL A 290 -12.47 23.57 23.45
CA VAL A 290 -11.35 22.87 22.77
C VAL A 290 -11.72 22.52 21.35
N ARG A 291 -12.75 21.67 21.16
CA ARG A 291 -13.02 21.04 19.86
C ARG A 291 -13.59 22.02 18.82
N ARG A 292 -14.43 22.97 19.23
CA ARG A 292 -15.03 23.98 18.34
C ARG A 292 -13.97 24.81 17.63
N HIS A 293 -12.90 25.17 18.34
CA HIS A 293 -11.76 25.91 17.78
C HIS A 293 -10.94 25.06 16.80
N GLN A 294 -10.83 23.75 17.07
CA GLN A 294 -10.16 22.81 16.19
C GLN A 294 -10.94 22.57 14.89
N TYR A 295 -12.26 22.41 14.97
CA TYR A 295 -13.15 22.12 13.84
C TYR A 295 -13.53 23.36 13.01
N TRP A 296 -13.38 24.57 13.57
CA TRP A 296 -13.60 25.89 12.95
C TRP A 296 -14.89 25.99 12.11
N GLN A 297 -16.01 26.31 12.75
CA GLN A 297 -17.34 26.33 12.12
C GLN A 297 -17.72 27.71 11.56
N TYR A 298 -17.54 27.87 10.25
CA TYR A 298 -18.43 28.69 9.41
C TYR A 298 -18.91 27.80 8.26
N PRO A 299 -20.17 27.94 7.85
CA PRO A 299 -21.23 26.93 8.04
C PRO A 299 -20.84 25.52 7.58
N LEU A 300 -21.34 24.47 8.27
CA LEU A 300 -20.96 23.06 8.10
C LEU A 300 -20.86 22.50 6.67
N TYR A 301 -21.59 23.05 5.70
CA TYR A 301 -21.45 22.65 4.30
C TYR A 301 -20.07 23.03 3.71
N GLU A 302 -19.29 23.89 4.39
CA GLU A 302 -17.91 24.27 4.09
C GLU A 302 -16.89 23.48 4.96
N VAL A 303 -17.33 22.68 5.94
CA VAL A 303 -16.46 21.98 6.91
C VAL A 303 -16.11 20.56 6.45
N CYS A 304 -16.98 19.91 5.68
CA CYS A 304 -16.73 18.59 5.11
C CYS A 304 -16.51 18.71 3.59
N GLY A 305 -15.33 18.31 3.09
CA GLY A 305 -15.11 17.99 1.68
C GLY A 305 -14.91 19.20 0.76
N ASN A 306 -13.68 19.69 0.66
CA ASN A 306 -13.26 20.58 -0.44
C ASN A 306 -12.15 19.99 -1.31
N VAL A 307 -11.75 18.74 -1.03
CA VAL A 307 -10.84 17.94 -1.86
C VAL A 307 -11.49 16.58 -1.99
N ASP A 308 -11.81 16.21 -3.22
CA ASP A 308 -12.40 14.93 -3.61
C ASP A 308 -11.88 14.69 -5.02
N ASP A 309 -10.91 13.79 -5.13
CA ASP A 309 -10.16 13.60 -6.36
C ASP A 309 -9.50 12.23 -6.43
N ARG A 310 -8.72 12.01 -7.48
CA ARG A 310 -8.05 10.75 -7.76
C ARG A 310 -6.57 10.96 -8.04
N VAL A 311 -5.78 9.94 -7.73
CA VAL A 311 -4.45 9.79 -8.32
C VAL A 311 -4.57 8.81 -9.48
N GLU A 312 -4.24 9.24 -10.70
CA GLU A 312 -4.39 8.46 -11.94
C GLU A 312 -3.04 8.13 -12.57
N TYR A 313 -2.92 7.03 -13.30
CA TYR A 313 -1.74 6.82 -14.15
C TYR A 313 -1.75 7.82 -15.30
N LYS A 314 -0.59 8.42 -15.61
CA LYS A 314 -0.44 9.44 -16.65
C LYS A 314 -1.20 9.08 -17.95
N GLY A 315 -2.00 10.02 -18.45
CA GLY A 315 -2.71 9.88 -19.72
C GLY A 315 -3.84 8.83 -19.72
N THR A 316 -4.28 8.36 -18.55
CA THR A 316 -5.38 7.42 -18.39
C THR A 316 -6.43 7.97 -17.41
N SER A 317 -7.53 7.24 -17.22
CA SER A 317 -8.48 7.48 -16.11
C SER A 317 -8.42 6.37 -15.04
N HIS A 318 -7.32 5.61 -15.04
CA HIS A 318 -7.13 4.47 -14.17
C HIS A 318 -6.42 4.95 -12.91
N GLY A 319 -7.05 4.75 -11.76
CA GLY A 319 -6.46 5.20 -10.50
C GLY A 319 -5.36 4.29 -9.99
N ILE A 320 -4.44 4.88 -9.22
CA ILE A 320 -3.36 4.18 -8.53
C ILE A 320 -3.69 4.07 -7.04
N ASN A 321 -3.67 2.85 -6.52
CA ASN A 321 -3.93 2.60 -5.10
C ASN A 321 -2.67 2.79 -4.26
N ARG A 322 -2.85 2.76 -2.92
CA ARG A 322 -1.75 2.87 -1.94
C ARG A 322 -0.87 4.12 -2.14
N VAL A 323 -1.46 5.23 -2.57
CA VAL A 323 -0.80 6.54 -2.60
C VAL A 323 -1.21 7.32 -1.37
N ALA A 324 -0.23 7.75 -0.60
CA ALA A 324 -0.39 8.64 0.54
C ALA A 324 -0.28 10.09 0.06
N ILE A 325 -1.27 10.91 0.40
CA ILE A 325 -1.34 12.34 0.09
C ILE A 325 -1.37 13.08 1.43
N GLU A 326 -0.45 14.04 1.60
CA GLU A 326 -0.46 14.97 2.71
C GLU A 326 -0.61 16.39 2.18
N PHE A 327 -1.66 17.08 2.62
CA PHE A 327 -1.81 18.51 2.44
C PHE A 327 -1.57 19.22 3.76
N GLN A 328 -0.59 20.12 3.76
CA GLN A 328 -0.30 20.99 4.89
C GLN A 328 -0.53 22.44 4.51
N GLN A 329 -1.38 23.13 5.28
CA GLN A 329 -1.68 24.55 5.10
C GLN A 329 -1.09 25.41 6.23
N THR A 330 -1.20 24.92 7.46
CA THR A 330 -0.54 25.48 8.66
C THR A 330 -0.04 24.33 9.52
N ASN A 331 0.67 24.62 10.62
CA ASN A 331 1.18 23.59 11.52
C ASN A 331 0.07 22.77 12.21
N ASP A 332 -1.13 23.31 12.31
CA ASP A 332 -2.30 22.72 12.97
C ASP A 332 -3.42 22.32 11.99
N LYS A 333 -3.29 22.66 10.71
CA LYS A 333 -4.23 22.29 9.63
C LYS A 333 -3.53 21.40 8.63
N ILE A 334 -3.60 20.11 8.93
CA ILE A 334 -3.03 19.02 8.16
C ILE A 334 -4.15 18.05 7.80
N MET A 335 -4.08 17.57 6.57
CA MET A 335 -4.81 16.42 6.06
C MET A 335 -3.80 15.40 5.56
N LYS A 336 -4.03 14.14 5.91
CA LYS A 336 -3.41 12.98 5.28
C LYS A 336 -4.50 12.06 4.77
N ALA A 337 -4.36 11.56 3.56
CA ALA A 337 -5.26 10.61 2.95
C ALA A 337 -4.47 9.48 2.29
N LEU A 338 -5.09 8.31 2.21
CA LEU A 338 -4.62 7.20 1.41
C LEU A 338 -5.69 6.92 0.35
N THR A 339 -5.25 6.73 -0.89
CA THR A 339 -6.16 6.36 -1.99
C THR A 339 -6.80 5.00 -1.75
N ASN A 340 -8.08 4.86 -2.13
CA ASN A 340 -8.74 3.56 -2.22
C ASN A 340 -8.19 2.73 -3.41
N ASN A 341 -8.85 1.61 -3.74
CA ASN A 341 -8.44 0.75 -4.86
C ASN A 341 -8.71 1.35 -6.25
N GLU A 342 -9.60 2.34 -6.35
CA GLU A 342 -9.87 3.10 -7.57
C GLU A 342 -8.99 4.36 -7.69
N GLY A 343 -8.05 4.57 -6.75
CA GLY A 343 -7.18 5.74 -6.69
C GLY A 343 -7.83 6.99 -6.07
N ASP A 344 -9.08 6.91 -5.63
CA ASP A 344 -9.82 8.05 -5.09
C ASP A 344 -9.36 8.38 -3.67
N PHE A 345 -9.30 9.67 -3.36
CA PHE A 345 -9.02 10.20 -2.03
C PHE A 345 -9.87 11.45 -1.76
N ASP A 346 -10.27 11.63 -0.50
CA ASP A 346 -11.12 12.73 -0.10
C ASP A 346 -10.61 13.41 1.18
N GLY A 347 -10.93 14.69 1.35
CA GLY A 347 -10.16 15.57 2.21
C GLY A 347 -10.84 16.78 2.82
N ILE A 348 -10.13 17.37 3.77
CA ILE A 348 -10.45 18.71 4.31
C ILE A 348 -9.17 19.54 4.20
N VAL A 349 -9.13 20.39 3.19
CA VAL A 349 -8.23 21.51 3.06
C VAL A 349 -9.05 22.78 3.32
N TYR A 350 -8.43 23.92 3.57
CA TYR A 350 -9.16 25.14 3.81
C TYR A 350 -9.41 25.92 2.51
N GLN A 351 -10.67 26.27 2.25
CA GLN A 351 -11.08 26.96 1.03
C GLN A 351 -10.66 28.44 0.98
N TYR A 352 -10.33 29.08 2.11
CA TYR A 352 -10.05 30.54 2.16
C TYR A 352 -8.71 30.88 2.78
N ALA A 353 -7.65 30.19 2.37
CA ALA A 353 -6.30 30.37 2.92
C ALA A 353 -5.95 31.86 2.99
N PRO A 354 -5.39 32.37 4.12
CA PRO A 354 -4.94 33.75 4.15
C PRO A 354 -3.96 33.98 2.99
N PRO A 355 -3.83 35.21 2.45
CA PRO A 355 -3.10 35.47 1.21
C PRO A 355 -1.61 35.05 1.20
N SER A 356 -1.08 34.63 2.36
CA SER A 356 0.28 34.12 2.54
C SER A 356 0.37 32.60 2.85
N ALA A 357 -0.75 31.89 2.88
CA ALA A 357 -0.76 30.46 3.19
C ALA A 357 -0.54 29.66 1.91
N SER A 358 0.67 29.12 1.76
CA SER A 358 0.97 28.08 0.78
C SER A 358 0.40 26.75 1.27
N VAL A 359 -0.37 26.07 0.42
CA VAL A 359 -0.68 24.66 0.62
C VAL A 359 0.46 23.85 0.01
N THR A 360 1.17 23.08 0.83
CA THR A 360 2.17 22.12 0.35
C THR A 360 1.55 20.74 0.29
N SER A 361 1.77 20.04 -0.82
CA SER A 361 1.40 18.63 -0.96
C SER A 361 2.63 17.74 -0.94
N SER A 362 2.60 16.65 -0.18
CA SER A 362 3.53 15.53 -0.30
C SER A 362 2.75 14.31 -0.77
N VAL A 363 3.20 13.67 -1.85
CA VAL A 363 2.53 12.52 -2.46
C VAL A 363 3.53 11.39 -2.62
N MET A 364 3.23 10.24 -2.00
CA MET A 364 4.13 9.10 -1.95
C MET A 364 3.41 7.79 -2.18
N LYS A 365 3.98 6.91 -3.02
CA LYS A 365 3.48 5.54 -3.23
C LYS A 365 3.99 4.65 -2.09
N LEU A 366 3.16 3.80 -1.51
CA LEU A 366 3.67 2.67 -0.72
C LEU A 366 4.14 1.59 -1.70
N GLY A 367 5.32 1.03 -1.45
CA GLY A 367 5.94 0.02 -2.31
C GLY A 367 5.23 -1.34 -2.26
N SER A 368 5.88 -2.37 -2.80
CA SER A 368 5.48 -3.76 -2.60
C SER A 368 5.55 -4.18 -1.13
N GLN A 369 6.48 -3.59 -0.38
CA GLN A 369 6.45 -3.61 1.08
C GLN A 369 5.34 -2.68 1.58
N PRO A 370 4.72 -2.96 2.73
CA PRO A 370 3.57 -2.20 3.24
C PRO A 370 3.91 -0.78 3.74
N ASP A 371 5.07 -0.25 3.36
CA ASP A 371 5.64 1.03 3.75
C ASP A 371 6.19 1.81 2.52
N PHE A 372 6.94 2.88 2.76
CA PHE A 372 7.61 3.68 1.71
C PHE A 372 8.96 3.09 1.26
N SER A 373 9.22 1.80 1.52
CA SER A 373 10.41 1.12 0.99
C SER A 373 10.12 0.45 -0.35
N PHE A 374 11.11 0.48 -1.24
CA PHE A 374 10.99 -0.04 -2.61
C PHE A 374 12.09 -1.05 -2.88
N THR A 375 11.69 -2.19 -3.44
CA THR A 375 12.57 -3.24 -3.93
C THR A 375 13.04 -2.93 -5.35
N TYR A 376 14.08 -3.63 -5.81
CA TYR A 376 14.51 -3.54 -7.22
C TYR A 376 13.35 -3.82 -8.21
N GLU A 377 12.43 -4.74 -7.87
CA GLU A 377 11.29 -5.05 -8.72
C GLU A 377 10.29 -3.88 -8.82
N ASP A 378 10.09 -3.11 -7.75
CA ASP A 378 9.29 -1.88 -7.78
C ASP A 378 9.91 -0.81 -8.71
N TRP A 379 11.25 -0.76 -8.76
CA TRP A 379 11.96 0.20 -9.60
C TRP A 379 11.97 -0.20 -11.07
N ILE A 380 12.20 -1.48 -11.38
CA ILE A 380 12.36 -1.96 -12.77
C ILE A 380 11.03 -2.28 -13.46
N ASP A 381 9.90 -2.34 -12.75
CA ASP A 381 8.60 -2.62 -13.36
C ASP A 381 8.28 -1.63 -14.50
N GLY A 382 7.94 -2.17 -15.67
CA GLY A 382 7.70 -1.42 -16.91
C GLY A 382 8.94 -0.91 -17.64
N ILE A 383 10.14 -0.94 -17.03
CA ILE A 383 11.34 -0.37 -17.65
C ILE A 383 12.04 -1.41 -18.51
N THR A 384 12.15 -1.12 -19.80
CA THR A 384 12.70 -2.03 -20.80
C THR A 384 13.76 -1.37 -21.65
N THR A 385 14.44 -2.18 -22.47
CA THR A 385 15.40 -1.62 -23.44
C THR A 385 14.68 -0.81 -24.55
N PHE A 386 13.37 -0.96 -24.72
CA PHE A 386 12.61 -0.14 -25.67
C PHE A 386 12.43 1.31 -25.19
N ASP A 387 12.35 1.54 -23.88
CA ASP A 387 12.34 2.88 -23.29
C ASP A 387 13.61 3.65 -23.67
N ILE A 388 14.77 2.99 -23.63
CA ILE A 388 16.04 3.55 -24.10
C ILE A 388 15.97 3.95 -25.58
N VAL A 389 15.32 3.15 -26.43
CA VAL A 389 15.15 3.47 -27.86
C VAL A 389 14.32 4.74 -28.03
N ILE A 390 13.23 4.89 -27.26
CA ILE A 390 12.37 6.08 -27.29
C ILE A 390 13.15 7.31 -26.83
N MET A 391 13.83 7.23 -25.68
CA MET A 391 14.70 8.31 -25.16
C MET A 391 15.76 8.72 -26.19
N ARG A 392 16.39 7.74 -26.85
CA ARG A 392 17.41 8.00 -27.88
C ARG A 392 16.82 8.71 -29.09
N LYS A 393 15.64 8.31 -29.57
CA LYS A 393 14.96 8.98 -30.69
C LYS A 393 14.55 10.41 -30.34
N HIS A 394 14.18 10.68 -29.08
CA HIS A 394 13.94 12.05 -28.60
C HIS A 394 15.21 12.90 -28.66
N ILE A 395 16.34 12.40 -28.12
CA ILE A 395 17.63 13.10 -28.17
C ILE A 395 18.07 13.39 -29.62
N LEU A 396 17.76 12.50 -30.56
CA LEU A 396 18.07 12.68 -31.99
C LEU A 396 17.08 13.59 -32.74
N GLY A 397 15.98 14.00 -32.12
CA GLY A 397 14.92 14.80 -32.76
C GLY A 397 14.06 14.02 -33.75
N ILE A 398 14.05 12.68 -33.68
CA ILE A 398 13.32 11.79 -34.59
C ILE A 398 11.91 11.51 -34.08
N ASN A 399 11.77 11.31 -32.76
CA ASN A 399 10.48 11.11 -32.11
C ASN A 399 10.49 11.88 -30.78
N ILE A 400 9.81 13.03 -30.73
CA ILE A 400 9.79 13.89 -29.56
C ILE A 400 8.75 13.37 -28.56
N MET A 401 9.21 12.89 -27.42
CA MET A 401 8.40 12.60 -26.23
C MET A 401 7.59 13.82 -25.77
N ASP A 402 6.41 13.58 -25.22
CA ASP A 402 5.62 14.62 -24.55
C ASP A 402 6.24 15.01 -23.19
N GLY A 403 5.59 15.91 -22.46
CA GLY A 403 6.09 16.32 -21.14
C GLY A 403 6.21 15.14 -20.16
N TYR A 404 5.19 14.29 -20.05
CA TYR A 404 5.18 13.23 -19.04
C TYR A 404 6.26 12.20 -19.30
N ASP A 405 6.47 11.86 -20.57
CA ASP A 405 7.51 10.95 -21.00
C ASP A 405 8.90 11.55 -20.80
N GLN A 406 9.07 12.87 -20.94
CA GLN A 406 10.31 13.56 -20.57
C GLN A 406 10.57 13.53 -19.06
N VAL A 407 9.53 13.72 -18.23
CA VAL A 407 9.65 13.60 -16.76
C VAL A 407 9.97 12.17 -16.33
N ALA A 408 9.39 11.17 -17.00
CA ALA A 408 9.75 9.77 -16.79
C ALA A 408 11.20 9.49 -17.21
N ALA A 409 11.65 10.09 -18.32
CA ALA A 409 12.98 9.89 -18.89
C ALA A 409 14.11 10.60 -18.13
N ASP A 410 13.86 11.73 -17.46
CA ASP A 410 14.86 12.48 -16.67
C ASP A 410 15.13 11.80 -15.31
N VAL A 411 15.77 10.63 -15.38
CA VAL A 411 16.01 9.75 -14.23
C VAL A 411 17.14 10.24 -13.30
N ASN A 412 17.79 11.37 -13.62
CA ASN A 412 18.77 12.05 -12.75
C ASN A 412 18.33 13.45 -12.28
N LYS A 413 17.08 13.86 -12.53
CA LYS A 413 16.53 15.17 -12.15
C LYS A 413 17.35 16.36 -12.66
N SER A 414 17.93 16.25 -13.86
CA SER A 414 18.72 17.34 -14.45
C SER A 414 17.87 18.42 -15.13
N GLY A 415 16.58 18.15 -15.36
CA GLY A 415 15.67 19.00 -16.15
C GLY A 415 15.66 18.67 -17.64
N ALA A 416 16.57 17.83 -18.14
CA ALA A 416 16.67 17.51 -19.56
C ALA A 416 16.93 16.03 -19.83
N VAL A 417 16.34 15.49 -20.90
CA VAL A 417 16.61 14.11 -21.33
C VAL A 417 17.91 14.04 -22.11
N THR A 418 18.90 13.36 -21.55
CA THR A 418 20.24 13.25 -22.13
C THR A 418 20.73 11.80 -22.22
N THR A 419 21.93 11.60 -22.76
CA THR A 419 22.59 10.29 -22.74
C THR A 419 22.95 9.81 -21.33
N ALA A 420 23.03 10.71 -20.34
CA ALA A 420 23.28 10.31 -18.95
C ALA A 420 22.11 9.51 -18.38
N ASP A 421 20.88 9.88 -18.76
CA ASP A 421 19.66 9.20 -18.36
C ASP A 421 19.58 7.79 -18.95
N ILE A 422 19.89 7.65 -20.24
CA ILE A 422 20.00 6.35 -20.92
C ILE A 422 21.01 5.44 -20.19
N VAL A 423 22.13 5.99 -19.73
CA VAL A 423 23.14 5.20 -19.00
C VAL A 423 22.57 4.69 -17.67
N LEU A 424 21.80 5.49 -16.94
CA LEU A 424 21.17 5.09 -15.69
C LEU A 424 20.08 4.04 -15.90
N VAL A 425 19.19 4.23 -16.89
CA VAL A 425 18.16 3.23 -17.25
C VAL A 425 18.80 1.90 -17.63
N ARG A 426 19.86 1.93 -18.46
CA ARG A 426 20.64 0.73 -18.79
C ARG A 426 21.21 0.05 -17.56
N LYS A 427 21.80 0.82 -16.63
CA LYS A 427 22.35 0.28 -15.38
C LYS A 427 21.28 -0.41 -14.54
N LEU A 428 20.07 0.15 -14.46
CA LEU A 428 18.95 -0.43 -13.74
C LEU A 428 18.50 -1.76 -14.39
N ILE A 429 18.33 -1.79 -15.72
CA ILE A 429 17.97 -3.02 -16.47
C ILE A 429 19.02 -4.12 -16.25
N LEU A 430 20.31 -3.76 -16.28
CA LEU A 430 21.41 -4.69 -16.04
C LEU A 430 21.57 -5.09 -14.56
N GLY A 431 20.87 -4.45 -13.63
CA GLY A 431 20.98 -4.72 -12.19
C GLY A 431 22.22 -4.14 -11.52
N GLN A 432 22.93 -3.21 -12.19
CA GLN A 432 24.10 -2.52 -11.64
C GLN A 432 23.73 -1.48 -10.57
N ILE A 433 22.48 -1.02 -10.58
CA ILE A 433 21.86 -0.19 -9.55
C ILE A 433 20.51 -0.79 -9.19
N SER A 434 20.07 -0.61 -7.95
CA SER A 434 18.77 -1.08 -7.46
C SER A 434 17.67 -0.02 -7.50
N SER A 435 18.05 1.26 -7.67
CA SER A 435 17.19 2.44 -7.73
C SER A 435 17.92 3.57 -8.47
N PHE A 436 17.18 4.62 -8.87
CA PHE A 436 17.79 5.83 -9.40
C PHE A 436 18.33 6.71 -8.25
N PRO A 437 19.62 7.13 -8.25
CA PRO A 437 20.25 7.76 -7.10
C PRO A 437 19.58 9.05 -6.60
N ASP A 438 18.96 9.82 -7.49
CA ASP A 438 18.38 11.11 -7.16
C ASP A 438 16.92 11.02 -6.73
N PHE A 439 16.34 9.81 -6.62
CA PHE A 439 14.93 9.57 -6.30
C PHE A 439 14.75 8.68 -5.06
N ASP A 440 13.84 9.08 -4.18
CA ASP A 440 13.45 8.27 -3.00
C ASP A 440 12.32 7.28 -3.30
N GLN A 441 11.62 7.45 -4.43
CA GLN A 441 10.53 6.58 -4.88
C GLN A 441 10.51 6.44 -6.41
N PRO A 442 10.00 5.32 -6.96
CA PRO A 442 9.96 5.07 -8.40
C PRO A 442 8.88 5.87 -9.16
N TRP A 443 8.10 6.70 -8.46
CA TRP A 443 6.99 7.47 -8.97
C TRP A 443 7.20 8.97 -8.76
N ARG A 444 6.74 9.78 -9.71
CA ARG A 444 6.48 11.21 -9.50
C ARG A 444 4.99 11.46 -9.65
N PHE A 445 4.47 12.36 -8.84
CA PHE A 445 3.07 12.76 -8.88
C PHE A 445 3.01 14.21 -9.33
N ILE A 446 2.34 14.44 -10.45
CA ILE A 446 2.22 15.76 -11.07
C ILE A 446 0.78 16.24 -10.86
N PRO A 447 0.54 17.41 -10.27
CA PRO A 447 -0.82 17.93 -10.15
C PRO A 447 -1.45 18.14 -11.53
N GLU A 448 -2.70 17.72 -11.75
CA GLU A 448 -3.34 17.76 -13.07
C GLU A 448 -3.44 19.19 -13.66
N PHE A 449 -3.55 20.21 -12.81
CA PHE A 449 -3.66 21.60 -13.29
C PHE A 449 -2.39 22.09 -14.01
N VAL A 450 -1.24 21.51 -13.69
CA VAL A 450 0.05 21.84 -14.29
C VAL A 450 0.09 21.38 -15.75
N THR A 451 -0.49 20.22 -16.04
CA THR A 451 -0.31 19.53 -17.32
C THR A 451 -1.20 20.10 -18.42
N LEU A 452 -2.32 20.73 -18.04
CA LEU A 452 -3.17 21.52 -18.93
C LEU A 452 -2.44 22.70 -19.59
N ASN A 453 -1.40 23.23 -18.94
CA ASN A 453 -0.66 24.39 -19.43
C ASN A 453 0.57 24.01 -20.26
N HIS A 454 1.12 22.79 -20.09
CA HIS A 454 2.40 22.39 -20.69
C HIS A 454 2.36 20.97 -21.30
N PRO A 455 1.55 20.72 -22.34
CA PRO A 455 1.34 19.37 -22.87
C PRO A 455 2.58 18.75 -23.56
N SER A 456 3.60 19.55 -23.92
CA SER A 456 4.72 19.09 -24.75
C SER A 456 6.12 19.31 -24.15
N ASN A 457 6.29 20.19 -23.16
CA ASN A 457 7.57 20.40 -22.49
C ASN A 457 7.34 21.01 -21.10
N PHE A 458 7.87 20.36 -20.07
CA PHE A 458 7.77 20.81 -18.68
C PHE A 458 8.94 21.69 -18.23
N ASP A 459 9.98 21.89 -19.05
CA ASP A 459 11.18 22.67 -18.69
C ASP A 459 11.61 23.57 -19.86
N ASP A 460 10.68 24.35 -20.42
CA ASP A 460 10.95 25.26 -21.56
C ASP A 460 11.62 26.59 -21.17
N GLY A 461 11.96 26.76 -19.89
CA GLY A 461 12.73 27.90 -19.39
C GLY A 461 11.94 29.21 -19.30
N GLU A 462 10.62 29.20 -19.50
CA GLU A 462 9.75 30.35 -19.23
C GLU A 462 9.20 30.30 -17.78
N ASP A 463 10.03 30.44 -16.75
CA ASP A 463 9.65 30.52 -15.30
C ASP A 463 8.70 29.40 -14.75
N ASP A 464 8.22 28.47 -15.59
CA ASP A 464 7.15 27.50 -15.31
C ASP A 464 7.74 26.09 -15.22
N ASN A 465 8.59 25.89 -14.22
CA ASN A 465 8.87 24.53 -13.78
C ASN A 465 7.59 24.00 -13.10
N PRO A 466 6.97 22.90 -13.56
CA PRO A 466 5.73 22.35 -12.98
C PRO A 466 5.83 21.98 -11.49
N PHE A 467 7.06 21.83 -10.98
CA PHE A 467 7.37 21.54 -9.60
C PHE A 467 7.71 22.80 -8.78
N GLN A 468 7.66 23.99 -9.39
CA GLN A 468 7.89 25.29 -8.76
C GLN A 468 6.78 26.25 -9.17
N TYR A 469 5.81 26.46 -8.29
CA TYR A 469 4.77 27.47 -8.47
C TYR A 469 4.86 28.50 -7.35
N GLU A 470 5.13 29.77 -7.68
CA GLU A 470 5.02 30.88 -6.74
C GLU A 470 3.58 31.39 -6.72
N LEU A 471 2.90 31.23 -5.58
CA LEU A 471 1.59 31.81 -5.36
C LEU A 471 1.73 33.34 -5.26
N ASP A 472 1.16 34.08 -6.22
CA ASP A 472 0.99 35.53 -6.07
C ASP A 472 0.02 35.77 -4.92
N GLY A 473 0.52 36.31 -3.81
CA GLY A 473 -0.17 36.43 -2.52
C GLY A 473 -1.32 37.45 -2.48
N THR A 474 -2.00 37.65 -3.61
CA THR A 474 -3.17 38.52 -3.75
C THR A 474 -4.49 37.76 -3.83
N GLU A 475 -4.47 36.46 -4.13
CA GLU A 475 -5.66 35.60 -4.17
C GLU A 475 -5.42 34.30 -3.38
N PRO A 476 -6.39 33.81 -2.59
CA PRO A 476 -6.28 32.51 -1.91
C PRO A 476 -6.07 31.40 -2.95
N TYR A 477 -5.19 30.44 -2.67
CA TYR A 477 -5.09 29.21 -3.46
C TYR A 477 -6.45 28.49 -3.41
N GLN A 478 -7.22 28.63 -4.48
CA GLN A 478 -8.48 27.94 -4.64
C GLN A 478 -8.18 26.60 -5.29
N LEU A 479 -8.20 25.54 -4.47
CA LEU A 479 -8.50 24.23 -5.02
C LEU A 479 -9.91 24.33 -5.60
N THR A 480 -10.04 24.53 -6.92
CA THR A 480 -11.32 24.72 -7.60
C THR A 480 -11.66 23.39 -8.27
N PRO A 481 -12.66 22.65 -7.76
CA PRO A 481 -13.19 21.48 -8.46
C PRO A 481 -13.54 21.84 -9.93
N PRO A 482 -13.29 20.94 -10.90
CA PRO A 482 -13.59 19.53 -10.73
C PRO A 482 -12.44 18.52 -10.98
N LYS A 483 -11.18 18.96 -11.11
CA LYS A 483 -10.01 18.05 -11.34
C LYS A 483 -8.69 18.71 -10.94
N GLN A 484 -8.19 18.38 -9.76
CA GLN A 484 -6.93 18.82 -9.18
C GLN A 484 -6.21 17.69 -8.44
N GLY A 485 -6.41 16.46 -8.92
CA GLY A 485 -5.76 15.26 -8.44
C GLY A 485 -4.31 15.23 -8.91
N PHE A 486 -3.79 14.01 -9.07
CA PHE A 486 -2.41 13.83 -9.47
C PHE A 486 -2.27 12.77 -10.55
N ASP A 487 -1.47 13.07 -11.57
CA ASP A 487 -0.98 12.09 -12.52
C ASP A 487 0.30 11.45 -11.99
N ALA A 488 0.27 10.13 -11.84
CA ALA A 488 1.39 9.29 -11.49
C ALA A 488 2.23 8.96 -12.73
N VAL A 489 3.51 9.32 -12.66
CA VAL A 489 4.53 9.07 -13.69
C VAL A 489 5.56 8.11 -13.13
N LYS A 490 5.65 6.91 -13.72
CA LYS A 490 6.69 5.93 -13.39
C LYS A 490 8.03 6.39 -13.96
N ILE A 491 9.02 6.56 -13.10
CA ILE A 491 10.36 7.00 -13.51
C ILE A 491 11.06 5.87 -14.27
N GLY A 492 11.59 6.21 -15.45
CA GLY A 492 12.24 5.32 -16.41
C GLY A 492 11.31 4.60 -17.39
N ASP A 493 9.98 4.65 -17.21
CA ASP A 493 8.98 4.03 -18.10
C ASP A 493 8.33 5.11 -18.98
N VAL A 494 8.77 5.17 -20.24
CA VAL A 494 8.38 6.19 -21.22
C VAL A 494 7.40 5.66 -22.27
N ASN A 495 6.96 4.40 -22.11
CA ASN A 495 5.96 3.78 -22.98
C ASN A 495 4.73 3.26 -22.21
N ASN A 496 4.67 3.53 -20.91
CA ASN A 496 3.59 3.15 -20.00
C ASN A 496 3.37 1.63 -19.94
N THR A 497 4.45 0.86 -19.84
CA THR A 497 4.39 -0.61 -19.79
C THR A 497 4.50 -1.23 -18.39
N ASN A 498 4.54 -0.42 -17.33
CA ASN A 498 4.46 -0.89 -15.96
C ASN A 498 3.17 -1.68 -15.68
N SER A 499 3.28 -2.70 -14.82
CA SER A 499 2.22 -3.67 -14.57
C SER A 499 0.99 -3.04 -13.88
N GLU A 500 1.23 -1.99 -13.11
CA GLU A 500 0.26 -1.22 -12.34
C GLU A 500 -0.62 -0.33 -13.24
N GLY A 501 -0.06 0.30 -14.29
CA GLY A 501 -0.77 1.21 -15.20
C GLY A 501 -1.62 0.55 -16.29
N LEU A 502 -1.53 -0.77 -16.46
CA LEU A 502 -2.13 -1.48 -17.60
C LEU A 502 -3.28 -2.45 -17.25
N ASN A 503 -3.79 -2.50 -16.02
CA ASN A 503 -4.82 -3.48 -15.62
C ASN A 503 -4.46 -4.94 -15.98
N GLY A 504 -3.17 -5.28 -15.98
CA GLY A 504 -2.69 -6.60 -16.42
C GLY A 504 -2.77 -6.86 -17.94
N GLN A 505 -3.10 -5.85 -18.76
CA GLN A 505 -2.88 -5.88 -20.21
C GLN A 505 -1.42 -5.60 -20.52
N THR A 506 -0.53 -6.53 -20.17
CA THR A 506 0.79 -6.55 -20.82
C THR A 506 0.56 -6.55 -22.33
N PRO A 507 1.26 -5.73 -23.15
CA PRO A 507 1.28 -5.94 -24.59
C PRO A 507 1.60 -7.42 -24.80
N GLU A 508 0.63 -8.18 -25.33
CA GLU A 508 0.82 -9.61 -25.51
C GLU A 508 2.07 -9.80 -26.39
N ASP A 509 2.83 -10.86 -26.13
CA ASP A 509 3.95 -11.25 -26.98
C ASP A 509 3.37 -11.54 -28.39
N GLU A 510 3.30 -10.54 -29.28
CA GLU A 510 2.55 -10.61 -30.55
C GLU A 510 3.46 -10.78 -31.77
N GLY A 511 4.78 -10.70 -31.59
CA GLY A 511 5.75 -10.72 -32.69
C GLY A 511 6.39 -12.08 -32.97
N THR A 512 6.82 -12.31 -34.22
CA THR A 512 7.50 -13.56 -34.62
C THR A 512 8.76 -13.80 -33.76
N PRO A 513 8.94 -14.97 -33.12
CA PRO A 513 10.09 -15.24 -32.27
C PRO A 513 11.44 -15.04 -32.98
N ILE A 514 12.45 -14.59 -32.24
CA ILE A 514 13.84 -14.64 -32.66
C ILE A 514 14.43 -15.94 -32.12
N PHE A 515 15.05 -16.73 -32.99
CA PHE A 515 15.66 -17.98 -32.58
C PHE A 515 17.15 -17.80 -32.38
N VAL A 516 17.68 -18.31 -31.27
CA VAL A 516 19.10 -18.22 -30.93
C VAL A 516 19.72 -19.62 -30.93
N THR A 517 20.72 -19.86 -31.75
CA THR A 517 21.56 -21.07 -31.70
C THR A 517 22.87 -20.73 -31.00
N ILE A 518 23.24 -21.55 -30.00
CA ILE A 518 24.50 -21.36 -29.29
C ILE A 518 25.55 -22.35 -29.80
N ASN A 519 26.65 -21.83 -30.36
CA ASN A 519 27.82 -22.63 -30.68
C ASN A 519 28.85 -22.53 -29.56
N LYS A 520 29.08 -23.68 -28.89
CA LYS A 520 30.07 -23.79 -27.82
C LYS A 520 31.44 -24.20 -28.38
N SER A 521 32.50 -23.55 -27.92
CA SER A 521 33.88 -23.98 -28.21
C SER A 521 34.77 -23.85 -26.97
N TYR A 522 35.83 -24.67 -26.91
CA TYR A 522 36.79 -24.68 -25.82
C TYR A 522 38.21 -24.76 -26.38
N ASP A 523 39.08 -23.83 -25.99
CA ASP A 523 40.45 -23.73 -26.48
C ASP A 523 41.51 -24.31 -25.52
N GLY A 524 41.07 -24.88 -24.39
CA GLY A 524 41.95 -25.37 -23.33
C GLY A 524 42.14 -24.40 -22.16
N THR A 525 41.64 -23.17 -22.26
CA THR A 525 41.63 -22.17 -21.17
C THR A 525 40.26 -21.53 -21.01
N TYR A 526 39.67 -21.06 -22.10
CA TYR A 526 38.37 -20.41 -22.11
C TYR A 526 37.33 -21.27 -22.83
N THR A 527 36.12 -21.26 -22.29
CA THR A 527 34.93 -21.72 -22.98
C THR A 527 34.20 -20.53 -23.56
N THR A 528 33.86 -20.60 -24.84
CA THR A 528 33.15 -19.53 -25.54
C THR A 528 31.81 -20.04 -26.06
N TYR A 529 30.82 -19.13 -26.08
CA TYR A 529 29.47 -19.37 -26.56
C TYR A 529 29.11 -18.30 -27.56
N ASP A 530 28.97 -18.66 -28.83
CA ASP A 530 28.56 -17.76 -29.90
C ASP A 530 27.04 -17.79 -30.00
N PHE A 531 26.40 -16.63 -29.85
CA PHE A 531 24.96 -16.48 -29.93
C PHE A 531 24.60 -16.14 -31.38
N LEU A 532 24.17 -17.14 -32.13
CA LEU A 532 23.77 -17.01 -33.53
C LEU A 532 22.25 -16.85 -33.63
N VAL A 533 21.76 -15.98 -34.51
CA VAL A 533 20.33 -15.68 -34.60
C VAL A 533 19.73 -16.10 -35.95
N ASP A 534 18.49 -16.56 -35.91
CA ASP A 534 17.61 -16.68 -37.08
C ASP A 534 16.39 -15.78 -36.89
N SER A 535 15.82 -15.30 -38.00
CA SER A 535 14.66 -14.39 -38.00
C SER A 535 14.93 -13.05 -37.29
N PHE A 536 16.19 -12.62 -37.19
CA PHE A 536 16.58 -11.30 -36.69
C PHE A 536 16.33 -10.22 -37.77
N THR A 537 15.06 -9.95 -38.02
CA THR A 537 14.60 -8.98 -39.02
C THR A 537 13.97 -7.79 -38.32
N ASN A 538 14.39 -6.58 -38.70
CA ASN A 538 13.84 -5.32 -38.20
C ASN A 538 13.83 -5.23 -36.66
N VAL A 539 14.96 -5.49 -36.02
CA VAL A 539 15.11 -5.47 -34.55
C VAL A 539 15.79 -4.17 -34.12
N VAL A 540 15.14 -3.41 -33.25
CA VAL A 540 15.66 -2.12 -32.74
C VAL A 540 16.34 -2.25 -31.38
N ALA A 541 15.94 -3.24 -30.59
CA ALA A 541 16.53 -3.53 -29.29
C ALA A 541 16.30 -4.99 -28.88
N TYR A 542 17.13 -5.49 -27.97
CA TYR A 542 16.85 -6.71 -27.22
C TYR A 542 17.26 -6.59 -25.76
N GLN A 543 16.70 -7.47 -24.95
CA GLN A 543 17.10 -7.75 -23.58
C GLN A 543 17.06 -9.26 -23.35
N MET A 544 18.06 -9.78 -22.64
CA MET A 544 18.16 -11.20 -22.29
C MET A 544 18.79 -11.40 -20.91
N GLU A 545 18.42 -12.52 -20.30
CA GLU A 545 18.96 -13.04 -19.06
C GLU A 545 19.43 -14.48 -19.30
N ILE A 546 20.75 -14.69 -19.19
CA ILE A 546 21.43 -15.92 -19.57
C ILE A 546 21.98 -16.58 -18.31
N GLU A 547 21.40 -17.70 -17.92
CA GLU A 547 21.88 -18.52 -16.81
C GLU A 547 23.11 -19.34 -17.19
N PHE A 548 24.01 -19.48 -16.22
CA PHE A 548 25.17 -20.37 -16.29
C PHE A 548 25.40 -21.04 -14.93
N THR A 549 26.19 -22.12 -14.91
CA THR A 549 26.52 -22.84 -13.67
C THR A 549 27.87 -22.37 -13.11
N PRO A 550 27.91 -21.59 -12.00
CA PRO A 550 29.14 -21.00 -11.48
C PRO A 550 30.19 -22.02 -11.01
N ASP A 551 29.77 -23.24 -10.66
CA ASP A 551 30.70 -24.31 -10.29
C ASP A 551 31.63 -24.72 -11.45
N PHE A 552 31.27 -24.40 -12.69
CA PHE A 552 32.00 -24.80 -13.89
C PHE A 552 32.42 -23.65 -14.79
N LEU A 553 31.76 -22.49 -14.68
CA LEU A 553 31.93 -21.36 -15.56
C LEU A 553 31.98 -20.07 -14.75
N GLU A 554 33.01 -19.25 -14.99
CA GLU A 554 33.15 -17.91 -14.45
C GLU A 554 33.13 -16.91 -15.61
N PHE A 555 32.17 -15.98 -15.65
CA PHE A 555 32.06 -15.01 -16.74
C PHE A 555 33.28 -14.09 -16.78
N VAL A 556 33.87 -13.92 -17.97
CA VAL A 556 35.06 -13.09 -18.17
C VAL A 556 34.72 -11.81 -18.93
N ARG A 557 34.09 -11.95 -20.10
CA ARG A 557 33.75 -10.83 -20.98
C ARG A 557 32.77 -11.24 -22.08
N ALA A 558 32.20 -10.24 -22.73
CA ALA A 558 31.50 -10.39 -24.01
C ALA A 558 32.34 -9.81 -25.16
N GLU A 559 32.25 -10.43 -26.33
CA GLU A 559 32.93 -10.00 -27.55
C GLU A 559 31.88 -9.71 -28.64
N PRO A 560 32.01 -8.60 -29.40
CA PRO A 560 31.12 -8.31 -30.50
C PRO A 560 31.30 -9.31 -31.65
N MET A 561 30.22 -9.55 -32.40
CA MET A 561 30.22 -10.38 -33.61
C MET A 561 29.69 -9.59 -34.82
N ASP A 562 28.67 -10.09 -35.52
CA ASP A 562 28.10 -9.44 -36.71
C ASP A 562 27.17 -8.27 -36.37
N LEU A 563 26.58 -8.26 -35.16
CA LEU A 563 25.77 -7.15 -34.68
C LEU A 563 26.65 -5.97 -34.29
N VAL A 564 26.44 -4.84 -34.96
CA VAL A 564 27.20 -3.61 -34.71
C VAL A 564 26.80 -2.96 -33.38
N GLY A 565 27.73 -2.23 -32.77
CA GLY A 565 27.46 -1.44 -31.56
C GLY A 565 27.40 -2.24 -30.25
N VAL A 566 27.65 -3.54 -30.28
CA VAL A 566 27.80 -4.36 -29.07
C VAL A 566 29.07 -3.94 -28.31
N ASN A 567 28.92 -3.64 -27.02
CA ASN A 567 30.00 -3.22 -26.13
C ASN A 567 29.94 -3.96 -24.79
N GLN A 568 31.00 -3.89 -23.98
CA GLN A 568 31.03 -4.56 -22.68
C GLN A 568 30.05 -3.96 -21.67
N ASP A 569 29.71 -2.68 -21.78
CA ASP A 569 28.76 -2.00 -20.89
C ASP A 569 27.29 -2.46 -21.07
N PHE A 570 27.04 -3.30 -22.07
CA PHE A 570 25.75 -3.92 -22.38
C PHE A 570 25.58 -5.30 -21.73
N PHE A 571 26.55 -5.69 -20.91
CA PHE A 571 26.54 -6.94 -20.18
C PHE A 571 26.84 -6.66 -18.71
N ASP A 572 26.14 -7.36 -17.84
CA ASP A 572 26.51 -7.46 -16.44
C ASP A 572 26.29 -8.89 -15.96
N THR A 573 26.93 -9.27 -14.86
CA THR A 573 26.83 -10.62 -14.32
C THR A 573 26.53 -10.62 -12.83
N THR A 574 25.63 -11.51 -12.42
CA THR A 574 25.52 -11.97 -11.04
C THR A 574 26.31 -13.28 -10.90
N GLN A 575 26.13 -14.00 -9.78
CA GLN A 575 26.78 -15.31 -9.58
C GLN A 575 26.31 -16.38 -10.57
N THR A 576 25.08 -16.30 -11.07
CA THR A 576 24.48 -17.38 -11.89
C THR A 576 23.90 -16.87 -13.20
N LEU A 577 23.91 -15.56 -13.43
CA LEU A 577 23.20 -14.93 -14.53
C LEU A 577 24.07 -13.87 -15.21
N VAL A 578 24.10 -13.89 -16.53
CA VAL A 578 24.56 -12.76 -17.34
C VAL A 578 23.32 -12.03 -17.85
N LYS A 579 23.14 -10.78 -17.42
CA LYS A 579 22.12 -9.87 -17.97
C LYS A 579 22.73 -9.13 -19.16
N THR A 580 21.98 -9.03 -20.25
CA THR A 580 22.42 -8.27 -21.42
C THR A 580 21.28 -7.53 -22.07
N LEU A 581 21.60 -6.40 -22.67
CA LEU A 581 20.70 -5.66 -23.54
C LEU A 581 21.46 -5.12 -24.75
N TRP A 582 20.74 -4.70 -25.76
CA TRP A 582 21.32 -3.99 -26.90
C TRP A 582 20.29 -3.06 -27.51
N TYR A 583 20.78 -1.94 -28.02
CA TYR A 583 20.06 -1.00 -28.86
C TYR A 583 21.08 -0.30 -29.78
N ASP A 584 20.62 0.22 -30.91
CA ASP A 584 21.49 1.03 -31.78
C ASP A 584 21.79 2.40 -31.14
N THR A 585 22.97 2.52 -30.53
CA THR A 585 23.45 3.76 -29.92
C THR A 585 23.64 4.90 -30.92
N ALA A 586 23.79 4.62 -32.22
CA ALA A 586 24.07 5.64 -33.21
C ALA A 586 22.78 6.32 -33.69
N GLN A 587 21.90 5.55 -34.34
CA GLN A 587 20.70 6.07 -35.02
C GLN A 587 19.38 5.66 -34.34
N ALA A 588 19.41 4.74 -33.36
CA ALA A 588 18.20 4.10 -32.82
C ALA A 588 17.32 3.45 -33.91
N ASP A 589 17.98 2.96 -34.98
CA ASP A 589 17.34 2.29 -36.10
C ASP A 589 17.30 0.77 -35.90
N ALA A 590 16.34 0.12 -36.56
CA ALA A 590 16.29 -1.33 -36.57
C ALA A 590 17.32 -1.94 -37.52
N LEU A 591 17.90 -3.06 -37.09
CA LEU A 591 18.84 -3.84 -37.86
C LEU A 591 18.25 -5.18 -38.29
N THR A 592 18.73 -5.68 -39.42
CA THR A 592 18.41 -7.01 -39.93
C THR A 592 19.70 -7.77 -40.17
N LEU A 593 19.77 -8.99 -39.63
CA LEU A 593 20.90 -9.89 -39.82
C LEU A 593 20.44 -11.12 -40.62
N PRO A 594 21.31 -11.70 -41.47
CA PRO A 594 21.00 -12.97 -42.12
C PRO A 594 20.94 -14.10 -41.07
N ASP A 595 20.15 -15.13 -41.36
CA ASP A 595 20.08 -16.34 -40.54
C ASP A 595 21.47 -16.96 -40.32
N GLY A 596 21.77 -17.31 -39.07
CA GLY A 596 23.06 -17.83 -38.63
C GLY A 596 24.12 -16.76 -38.30
N ALA A 597 23.82 -15.46 -38.40
CA ALA A 597 24.72 -14.39 -37.98
C ALA A 597 24.88 -14.36 -36.45
N GLY A 598 26.07 -14.03 -35.96
CA GLY A 598 26.36 -13.89 -34.54
C GLY A 598 26.03 -12.51 -34.00
N ILE A 599 25.28 -12.42 -32.90
CA ILE A 599 25.02 -11.14 -32.21
C ILE A 599 26.12 -10.80 -31.19
N PHE A 600 26.60 -11.78 -30.43
CA PHE A 600 27.75 -11.63 -29.53
C PHE A 600 28.32 -13.01 -29.15
N ARG A 601 29.50 -12.98 -28.56
CA ARG A 601 30.15 -14.14 -27.93
C ARG A 601 30.33 -13.89 -26.45
N LEU A 602 29.93 -14.84 -25.61
CA LEU A 602 30.30 -14.85 -24.19
C LEU A 602 31.55 -15.69 -23.98
N VAL A 603 32.48 -15.18 -23.18
CA VAL A 603 33.73 -15.86 -22.81
C VAL A 603 33.70 -16.16 -21.32
N PHE A 604 33.87 -17.43 -20.98
CA PHE A 604 33.94 -17.92 -19.61
C PHE A 604 35.29 -18.58 -19.33
N ASN A 605 35.82 -18.39 -18.13
CA ASN A 605 36.88 -19.20 -17.57
C ASN A 605 36.25 -20.50 -17.03
N GLY A 606 36.75 -21.66 -17.47
CA GLY A 606 36.15 -22.95 -17.11
C GLY A 606 36.26 -24.00 -18.21
N ASP A 607 36.14 -25.27 -17.82
CA ASP A 607 36.29 -26.41 -18.74
C ASP A 607 34.99 -26.66 -19.51
N GLY A 608 34.99 -26.29 -20.79
CA GLY A 608 33.89 -26.47 -21.71
C GLY A 608 33.68 -27.91 -22.16
N THR A 609 34.57 -28.83 -21.81
CA THR A 609 34.36 -30.27 -22.08
C THR A 609 33.38 -30.90 -21.09
N ASN A 610 33.13 -30.28 -19.95
CA ASN A 610 32.13 -30.75 -18.99
C ASN A 610 30.70 -30.53 -19.56
N PRO A 611 29.86 -31.57 -19.61
CA PRO A 611 28.47 -31.47 -20.08
C PRO A 611 27.57 -30.53 -19.28
N LEU A 612 27.97 -30.15 -18.05
CA LEU A 612 27.24 -29.20 -17.19
C LEU A 612 27.72 -27.74 -17.38
N SER A 613 28.80 -27.53 -18.13
CA SER A 613 29.26 -26.21 -18.54
C SER A 613 28.41 -25.74 -19.72
N ASP A 614 27.15 -25.40 -19.49
CA ASP A 614 26.27 -24.85 -20.53
C ASP A 614 25.61 -23.56 -20.05
N VAL A 615 25.07 -22.81 -21.01
CA VAL A 615 24.28 -21.60 -20.76
C VAL A 615 22.85 -21.78 -21.28
N LEU A 616 21.87 -21.19 -20.59
CA LEU A 616 20.44 -21.28 -20.89
C LEU A 616 19.79 -19.89 -20.69
N LEU A 617 18.59 -19.66 -21.24
CA LEU A 617 17.79 -18.50 -20.80
C LEU A 617 17.16 -18.80 -19.44
N SER A 618 17.06 -17.79 -18.57
CA SER A 618 16.49 -17.93 -17.22
C SER A 618 15.06 -18.51 -17.18
N GLU A 619 14.28 -18.32 -18.24
CA GLU A 619 12.91 -18.82 -18.34
C GLU A 619 12.81 -20.29 -18.82
N ASN A 620 13.89 -20.90 -19.31
CA ASN A 620 13.87 -22.26 -19.88
C ASN A 620 14.21 -23.37 -18.86
N VAL A 621 14.25 -23.06 -17.56
CA VAL A 621 14.51 -24.06 -16.51
C VAL A 621 13.20 -24.48 -15.86
N GLY A 622 12.55 -25.51 -16.44
CA GLY A 622 11.42 -26.26 -15.85
C GLY A 622 11.73 -26.97 -14.51
N PHE A 623 12.70 -26.46 -13.75
CA PHE A 623 13.11 -26.96 -12.43
C PHE A 623 13.32 -25.86 -11.39
N ARG A 624 13.14 -24.57 -11.74
CA ARG A 624 13.26 -23.43 -10.82
C ARG A 624 12.12 -22.41 -10.87
N ALA A 625 11.06 -22.67 -11.64
CA ALA A 625 9.81 -21.90 -11.60
C ALA A 625 9.01 -22.12 -10.29
N SER A 626 9.67 -22.14 -9.13
CA SER A 626 9.04 -22.11 -7.83
C SER A 626 9.28 -20.74 -7.19
N MET A 627 8.21 -19.96 -7.11
CA MET A 627 7.90 -18.93 -6.11
C MET A 627 8.07 -17.44 -6.43
N GLU A 628 8.55 -17.02 -7.61
CA GLU A 628 8.45 -15.60 -7.99
C GLU A 628 7.87 -15.46 -9.39
N LYS A 629 6.83 -14.62 -9.51
CA LYS A 629 6.35 -14.07 -10.78
C LYS A 629 7.46 -13.17 -11.35
N SER A 630 8.62 -13.72 -11.71
CA SER A 630 9.66 -12.92 -12.39
C SER A 630 9.14 -12.60 -13.79
N PRO A 631 9.02 -11.31 -14.17
CA PRO A 631 8.58 -10.95 -15.52
C PRO A 631 9.53 -11.56 -16.55
N LYS A 632 8.98 -12.08 -17.65
CA LYS A 632 9.76 -12.61 -18.77
C LYS A 632 10.73 -11.52 -19.27
N ARG A 633 12.05 -11.73 -19.23
CA ARG A 633 13.10 -10.74 -19.56
C ARG A 633 13.89 -11.07 -20.84
N ASN A 634 13.42 -12.04 -21.61
CA ASN A 634 14.06 -12.51 -22.85
C ASN A 634 13.27 -12.12 -24.11
N PHE A 635 13.48 -10.90 -24.59
CA PHE A 635 12.70 -10.35 -25.69
C PHE A 635 13.50 -9.37 -26.55
N ALA A 636 13.04 -9.19 -27.78
CA ALA A 636 13.47 -8.18 -28.71
C ALA A 636 12.29 -7.29 -29.12
N TYR A 637 12.59 -6.13 -29.70
CA TYR A 637 11.58 -5.17 -30.15
C TYR A 637 11.73 -4.87 -31.63
N ALA A 638 10.60 -4.73 -32.31
CA ALA A 638 10.55 -4.09 -33.61
C ALA A 638 10.38 -2.56 -33.47
N PRO A 639 10.54 -1.75 -34.53
CA PRO A 639 10.46 -0.29 -34.48
C PRO A 639 9.15 0.28 -33.93
N ASP A 640 8.05 -0.47 -34.05
CA ASP A 640 6.71 -0.11 -33.58
C ASP A 640 6.49 -0.44 -32.09
N GLY A 641 7.48 -1.01 -31.42
CA GLY A 641 7.39 -1.43 -30.02
C GLY A 641 6.83 -2.84 -29.82
N SER A 642 6.47 -3.54 -30.90
CA SER A 642 6.04 -4.94 -30.79
C SER A 642 7.13 -5.80 -30.16
N LYS A 643 6.75 -6.51 -29.09
CA LYS A 643 7.60 -7.41 -28.34
C LYS A 643 7.69 -8.76 -29.05
N ARG A 644 8.91 -9.29 -29.16
CA ARG A 644 9.24 -10.55 -29.84
C ARG A 644 9.98 -11.46 -28.88
N PRO A 645 9.48 -12.66 -28.58
CA PRO A 645 10.17 -13.57 -27.66
C PRO A 645 11.49 -14.06 -28.27
N ILE A 646 12.51 -14.24 -27.43
CA ILE A 646 13.79 -14.83 -27.81
C ILE A 646 13.82 -16.28 -27.35
N VAL A 647 14.05 -17.22 -28.27
CA VAL A 647 13.93 -18.67 -28.03
C VAL A 647 15.22 -19.39 -28.42
N PHE A 648 15.78 -20.21 -27.54
CA PHE A 648 16.99 -20.98 -27.84
C PHE A 648 16.69 -22.23 -28.69
N ARG A 649 17.36 -22.35 -29.84
CA ARG A 649 17.52 -23.58 -30.61
C ARG A 649 18.85 -24.22 -30.21
N LYS A 650 18.85 -25.14 -29.25
CA LYS A 650 20.12 -25.79 -28.89
C LYS A 650 20.45 -26.87 -29.91
N TYR A 651 21.48 -26.63 -30.74
CA TYR A 651 21.97 -27.59 -31.73
C TYR A 651 23.28 -28.23 -31.27
N HIS A 652 23.19 -29.32 -30.51
CA HIS A 652 24.26 -30.31 -30.41
C HIS A 652 23.61 -31.68 -30.30
N LYS A 653 24.14 -32.68 -31.05
CA LYS A 653 23.72 -34.10 -31.07
C LYS A 653 23.32 -34.58 -29.68
N GLY A 654 22.06 -34.41 -29.33
CA GLY A 654 21.62 -34.73 -28.01
C GLY A 654 21.01 -36.14 -27.99
N PRO A 655 20.39 -36.48 -26.86
CA PRO A 655 19.61 -37.69 -26.70
C PRO A 655 18.52 -37.89 -27.76
N ILE A 656 18.14 -36.88 -28.54
CA ILE A 656 17.14 -37.02 -29.59
C ILE A 656 17.83 -36.96 -30.96
N ALA A 657 17.90 -38.10 -31.64
CA ALA A 657 18.50 -38.23 -32.96
C ALA A 657 17.64 -37.59 -34.07
N THR A 658 16.32 -37.75 -34.01
CA THR A 658 15.38 -37.13 -34.97
C THR A 658 14.01 -36.94 -34.34
N VAL A 659 13.31 -35.88 -34.74
CA VAL A 659 11.90 -35.65 -34.43
C VAL A 659 11.14 -35.47 -35.75
N ARG A 660 9.99 -36.13 -35.90
CA ARG A 660 9.06 -35.90 -37.00
C ARG A 660 7.64 -35.76 -36.47
N VAL A 661 6.90 -34.85 -37.07
CA VAL A 661 5.48 -34.66 -36.77
C VAL A 661 4.64 -35.31 -37.87
N ILE A 662 3.75 -36.24 -37.50
CA ILE A 662 2.96 -37.02 -38.46
C ILE A 662 1.51 -37.19 -37.97
N PRO A 663 0.49 -36.76 -38.75
CA PRO A 663 0.63 -35.99 -39.99
C PRO A 663 1.02 -34.52 -39.68
N ASN A 664 1.61 -33.85 -40.66
CA ASN A 664 1.81 -32.40 -40.64
C ASN A 664 1.61 -31.88 -42.08
N PRO A 665 0.49 -31.21 -42.40
CA PRO A 665 -0.53 -30.69 -41.48
C PRO A 665 -1.37 -31.78 -40.77
N PHE A 666 -1.95 -31.44 -39.61
CA PHE A 666 -2.86 -32.29 -38.84
C PHE A 666 -4.23 -31.61 -38.64
N SER A 667 -5.31 -32.38 -38.47
CA SER A 667 -6.67 -31.83 -38.25
C SER A 667 -7.15 -31.95 -36.81
N ALA A 668 -7.00 -33.13 -36.19
CA ALA A 668 -7.39 -33.41 -34.80
C ALA A 668 -6.19 -33.75 -33.92
N SER A 669 -5.42 -34.78 -34.31
CA SER A 669 -4.23 -35.20 -33.59
C SER A 669 -2.99 -35.27 -34.47
N PHE A 670 -1.83 -35.12 -33.83
CA PHE A 670 -0.54 -35.42 -34.45
C PHE A 670 0.27 -36.34 -33.53
N ARG A 671 1.26 -37.03 -34.12
CA ARG A 671 2.24 -37.82 -33.38
C ARG A 671 3.63 -37.25 -33.56
N LEU A 672 4.36 -37.16 -32.47
CA LEU A 672 5.80 -36.98 -32.47
C LEU A 672 6.47 -38.35 -32.57
N LEU A 673 7.14 -38.58 -33.70
CA LEU A 673 8.05 -39.70 -33.88
C LEU A 673 9.44 -39.24 -33.47
N ILE A 674 9.93 -39.74 -32.33
CA ILE A 674 11.17 -39.29 -31.70
C ILE A 674 12.13 -40.48 -31.63
N GLU A 675 13.29 -40.38 -32.29
CA GLU A 675 14.35 -41.38 -32.13
C GLU A 675 15.28 -40.93 -31.02
N ALA A 676 15.33 -41.66 -29.90
CA ALA A 676 16.14 -41.31 -28.74
C ALA A 676 17.39 -42.19 -28.60
N VAL A 677 18.52 -41.59 -28.22
CA VAL A 677 19.83 -42.22 -28.06
C VAL A 677 20.01 -42.82 -26.65
N LYS A 678 19.27 -42.32 -25.64
CA LYS A 678 19.24 -42.81 -24.25
C LYS A 678 17.85 -42.60 -23.63
N ASN A 679 17.63 -43.18 -22.44
CA ASN A 679 16.40 -42.96 -21.66
C ASN A 679 16.51 -41.65 -20.87
N GLU A 680 15.49 -40.79 -20.89
CA GLU A 680 15.46 -39.56 -20.10
C GLU A 680 14.07 -38.88 -20.08
N PRO A 681 13.78 -38.07 -19.04
CA PRO A 681 12.61 -37.21 -19.05
C PRO A 681 12.78 -36.05 -20.03
N ILE A 682 11.67 -35.64 -20.62
CA ILE A 682 11.58 -34.50 -21.52
C ILE A 682 10.34 -33.66 -21.20
N GLU A 683 10.37 -32.41 -21.62
CA GLU A 683 9.26 -31.48 -21.59
C GLU A 683 8.85 -31.13 -23.01
N VAL A 684 7.55 -31.08 -23.27
CA VAL A 684 6.98 -30.73 -24.56
C VAL A 684 6.12 -29.48 -24.39
N LEU A 685 6.59 -28.38 -24.95
CA LEU A 685 5.92 -27.09 -24.99
C LEU A 685 5.37 -26.85 -26.39
N VAL A 686 4.18 -26.28 -26.50
CA VAL A 686 3.62 -25.86 -27.79
C VAL A 686 3.21 -24.41 -27.74
N PHE A 687 3.62 -23.67 -28.77
CA PHE A 687 3.33 -22.27 -28.97
C PHE A 687 2.50 -22.11 -30.25
N ASP A 688 1.55 -21.18 -30.25
CA ASP A 688 0.88 -20.77 -31.50
C ASP A 688 1.78 -19.85 -32.36
N ALA A 689 1.26 -19.39 -33.51
CA ALA A 689 1.99 -18.53 -34.43
C ALA A 689 2.40 -17.18 -33.83
N PHE A 690 1.75 -16.77 -32.74
CA PHE A 690 2.01 -15.54 -32.01
C PHE A 690 2.94 -15.78 -30.82
N GLY A 691 3.29 -17.03 -30.48
CA GLY A 691 4.22 -17.35 -29.40
C GLY A 691 3.53 -17.57 -28.05
N ARG A 692 2.20 -17.56 -27.98
CA ARG A 692 1.46 -17.93 -26.77
C ARG A 692 1.61 -19.43 -26.53
N GLN A 693 2.05 -19.80 -25.33
CA GLN A 693 2.11 -21.21 -24.91
C GLN A 693 0.69 -21.75 -24.78
N VAL A 694 0.35 -22.72 -25.62
CA VAL A 694 -0.97 -23.38 -25.66
C VAL A 694 -0.96 -24.76 -25.01
N MET A 695 0.22 -25.35 -24.78
CA MET A 695 0.34 -26.66 -24.12
C MET A 695 1.72 -26.84 -23.47
N GLU A 696 1.73 -27.55 -22.34
CA GLU A 696 2.92 -28.07 -21.65
C GLU A 696 2.66 -29.50 -21.15
N ARG A 697 3.59 -30.42 -21.43
CA ARG A 697 3.52 -31.83 -21.05
C ARG A 697 4.90 -32.34 -20.64
N GLN A 698 4.96 -33.05 -19.51
CA GLN A 698 6.14 -33.81 -19.09
C GLN A 698 6.02 -35.25 -19.58
N GLU A 699 7.05 -35.72 -20.29
CA GLU A 699 7.09 -37.03 -20.95
C GLU A 699 8.39 -37.75 -20.62
N TYR A 700 8.47 -39.03 -20.96
CA TYR A 700 9.69 -39.82 -20.74
C TYR A 700 10.07 -40.58 -22.00
N LEU A 701 11.26 -40.30 -22.53
CA LEU A 701 11.81 -41.01 -23.67
C LEU A 701 12.53 -42.29 -23.23
N HIS A 702 12.28 -43.36 -23.95
CA HIS A 702 13.08 -44.58 -23.94
C HIS A 702 14.04 -44.59 -25.12
N LYS A 703 15.24 -45.14 -24.95
CA LYS A 703 16.21 -45.33 -26.03
C LYS A 703 15.57 -46.11 -27.18
N GLY A 704 15.78 -45.62 -28.40
CA GLY A 704 15.14 -46.10 -29.63
C GLY A 704 13.96 -45.21 -30.02
N SER A 705 13.05 -45.75 -30.83
CA SER A 705 11.91 -44.98 -31.32
C SER A 705 10.83 -44.83 -30.25
N ASN A 706 10.37 -43.59 -30.06
CA ASN A 706 9.26 -43.19 -29.20
C ASN A 706 8.15 -42.60 -30.05
N TYR A 707 6.92 -42.80 -29.57
CA TYR A 707 5.70 -42.33 -30.21
C TYR A 707 4.88 -41.60 -29.14
N LEU A 708 4.82 -40.28 -29.24
CA LEU A 708 4.01 -39.44 -28.36
C LEU A 708 2.84 -38.89 -29.17
N GLU A 709 1.63 -39.17 -28.73
CA GLU A 709 0.40 -38.75 -29.42
C GLU A 709 -0.25 -37.60 -28.67
N TYR A 710 -0.61 -36.56 -29.41
CA TYR A 710 -1.23 -35.36 -28.89
C TYR A 710 -2.55 -35.11 -29.59
N ASN A 711 -3.61 -35.05 -28.79
CA ASN A 711 -5.00 -34.78 -29.16
C ASN A 711 -5.55 -33.52 -28.46
N ASP A 712 -4.77 -32.91 -27.58
CA ASP A 712 -5.21 -31.80 -26.73
C ASP A 712 -5.22 -30.43 -27.45
N LEU A 713 -4.95 -30.39 -28.76
CA LEU A 713 -5.04 -29.17 -29.57
C LEU A 713 -6.36 -29.07 -30.35
N ASP A 714 -7.38 -29.89 -30.05
CA ASP A 714 -8.66 -29.88 -30.78
C ASP A 714 -9.36 -28.50 -30.74
N GLU A 715 -9.27 -27.77 -29.62
CA GLU A 715 -9.84 -26.42 -29.46
C GLU A 715 -8.95 -25.29 -30.04
N ALA A 716 -7.70 -25.59 -30.39
CA ALA A 716 -6.76 -24.62 -30.92
C ALA A 716 -7.16 -24.18 -32.35
N SER A 717 -7.01 -22.90 -32.70
CA SER A 717 -7.43 -22.40 -34.03
C SER A 717 -6.57 -23.00 -35.17
N PRO A 718 -7.12 -23.21 -36.39
CA PRO A 718 -6.31 -23.57 -37.55
C PRO A 718 -5.18 -22.56 -37.77
N GLY A 719 -3.96 -23.02 -38.01
CA GLY A 719 -2.80 -22.13 -38.04
C GLY A 719 -1.46 -22.83 -37.88
N MET A 720 -0.40 -22.01 -37.76
CA MET A 720 0.94 -22.51 -37.48
C MET A 720 1.18 -22.61 -35.97
N TYR A 721 1.90 -23.64 -35.57
CA TYR A 721 2.33 -23.92 -34.22
C TYR A 721 3.80 -24.30 -34.20
N TYR A 722 4.45 -24.11 -33.06
CA TYR A 722 5.83 -24.52 -32.81
C TYR A 722 5.85 -25.44 -31.60
N ILE A 723 6.39 -26.64 -31.76
CA ILE A 723 6.55 -27.62 -30.69
C ILE A 723 8.01 -27.60 -30.27
N GLN A 724 8.28 -27.27 -29.02
CA GLN A 724 9.59 -27.37 -28.42
C GLN A 724 9.66 -28.62 -27.53
N LEU A 725 10.61 -29.49 -27.83
CA LEU A 725 10.99 -30.63 -27.00
C LEU A 725 12.24 -30.23 -26.22
N ALA A 726 12.13 -30.06 -24.92
CA ALA A 726 13.24 -29.73 -24.04
C ALA A 726 13.64 -30.94 -23.20
N THR A 727 14.94 -31.18 -23.11
CA THR A 727 15.56 -32.14 -22.20
C THR A 727 16.53 -31.36 -21.31
N ARG A 728 17.15 -32.01 -20.32
CA ARG A 728 18.17 -31.33 -19.49
C ARG A 728 19.32 -30.74 -20.29
N THR A 729 19.58 -31.25 -21.50
CA THR A 729 20.78 -30.90 -22.27
C THR A 729 20.49 -30.48 -23.71
N GLU A 730 19.30 -30.74 -24.26
CA GLU A 730 18.93 -30.50 -25.65
C GLU A 730 17.55 -29.82 -25.74
N SER A 731 17.35 -28.94 -26.74
CA SER A 731 16.01 -28.43 -27.07
C SER A 731 15.80 -28.40 -28.58
N ILE A 732 14.76 -29.08 -29.05
CA ILE A 732 14.41 -29.21 -30.47
C ILE A 732 13.07 -28.54 -30.73
N VAL A 733 13.04 -27.61 -31.68
CA VAL A 733 11.79 -26.98 -32.13
C VAL A 733 11.34 -27.55 -33.48
N GLN A 734 10.08 -27.96 -33.58
CA GLN A 734 9.45 -28.43 -34.81
C GLN A 734 8.23 -27.58 -35.15
N LYS A 735 8.15 -27.15 -36.41
CA LYS A 735 6.97 -26.46 -36.94
C LYS A 735 5.85 -27.48 -37.19
N VAL A 736 4.64 -27.14 -36.76
CA VAL A 736 3.43 -27.94 -36.98
C VAL A 736 2.32 -27.05 -37.53
N VAL A 737 1.53 -27.57 -38.47
CA VAL A 737 0.42 -26.83 -39.08
C VAL A 737 -0.88 -27.55 -38.75
N LYS A 738 -1.81 -26.86 -38.09
CA LYS A 738 -3.19 -27.35 -37.91
C LYS A 738 -4.03 -26.92 -39.11
N SER A 739 -4.59 -27.89 -39.83
CA SER A 739 -5.60 -27.65 -40.87
C SER A 739 -6.99 -27.51 -40.25
N PHE A 740 -7.94 -27.01 -41.06
CA PHE A 740 -9.36 -26.97 -40.70
C PHE A 740 -9.93 -28.33 -40.32
#